data_AF-A0A0V1IA09-F1
#
_entry.id   AF-A0A0V1IA09-F1
#
_cell.length_a   1.000
_cell.length_b   1.000
_cell.length_c   1.000
_cell.angle_alpha   90.00
_cell.angle_beta   90.00
_cell.angle_gamma   90.00
#
_symmetry.space_group_name_H-M   'P 1'
#
loop_
_entity.id
_entity.type
_entity.pdbx_description
1 polymer ?
#
loop_
_entity_poly.entity_id
_entity_poly.type
_entity_poly.pdbx_seq_one_letter_code
_entity_poly.pdbx_strand_id
1 'polypeptide(L)'
;MTNLMAQKHISVRETPDVSSRTYAAIMREKMITEERKRNGGKSENRGIAETPTAAVADSTPAASVLPSVEKNKLHSWEMAEAPTPSIARWDETPMHFVKGSETPGTTPAARAWDATPGGATPAAAATPRRNRWDETPRDTPSHMISGGATPSWGETPRVDHSLDSELKIEDTPSVASKRRSRWDLTPSDTPHVGNAVAGAFTPSLTPSFTPGGFTPGGITPSGVTPIGTLAMGLATPTPGHAFTAMTPEQLQAFRWEREIDERNRPLSDDELEALFPPGYKILPPPVGYIPIRTPARKLTATPTPFTGMFPAFTMQGTPQREGLGDKNLVVDTQPKDQNLPPLKPEDMQYFDKLLADVDESQLTTEEAKEREIMTYLLKIKNGTPPMRKSALRKITEKARQFGAGPLFNQILPLLMSPTLEDQERHLLVKVIDRILYKLDDLVRPYVHKILVVIEPLLIDEDYYARVEGREIISNLAKAAGLATMISTMRPDIDNIDEYVRNTTARAFAVVASALGIPALLPFLKAVCKSKKSWQARHTGIKIVQQIAILMGCGILPHLRGLVEIIEAGLTDDQQKVRTITALAIAALAEAATPYGIESFDSVLKPLWKGIRSHRGKGLAAFLKAIGYLIPLMDAEYANYYTREVMLILIREFQSPDEEMKKIVLKVVKQCCATDGVEAHYIREEILPHYFKHFWNQRMALDRRNYRQLVDTTEEIANKVGAAEIITRIVDDLKDENEQYRKMVMETIEKVMTNLGAADVDAKLEEQLIDGILYAFQEQTMEDAIMLTGFGTVCTALGTRVQPYLPQICGTILWRLNNKAAKVRQQAADLIARIAPVMKICQEEKLMGHLGVVLYEYLGEEYPEVLGSILAALKAIVNVIGMTRMTPPIKDLLPRLTPILKNRHEKVQENCIDLVGRIADRGSEYVSAREWMRICFELLELLKAHKKAIRRAAVNTFGYIAKAIGPHDVLATLLNNLKVQERQNRVCTTVAIAIVAETCSPFTVLPALMNEYRVPELNVQNGVLKALSFMFEYIGEMSKDYIYAVAPLLEDALMERDLVHRQIAMDAVAHMALGVCGFGCEDALVHLLNYVWPNIFETSPHVVQRFIFACEGMRLSLGPMRVLQYCLQGLFHPARKVREPYWKVYNNLYIGNQDALVACYPRINDNTTNSYIRHELDYML
;
A
#
# COMPACT_ATOMS: atom_id res chain seq x y z
N MET A 1 -44.95 37.88 30.67
CA MET A 1 -44.76 39.22 31.26
C MET A 1 -43.66 39.13 32.31
N THR A 2 -42.82 40.17 32.40
CA THR A 2 -42.06 40.63 33.60
C THR A 2 -41.45 39.64 34.60
N ASN A 3 -40.12 39.74 34.71
CA ASN A 3 -39.36 39.89 35.97
C ASN A 3 -39.17 38.67 36.90
N LEU A 4 -38.18 38.65 37.81
CA LEU A 4 -36.75 39.07 37.84
C LEU A 4 -36.32 39.02 39.32
N MET A 5 -35.23 38.31 39.65
CA MET A 5 -34.34 38.56 40.80
C MET A 5 -34.95 38.49 42.24
N ALA A 6 -34.17 38.43 43.34
CA ALA A 6 -32.87 37.79 43.61
C ALA A 6 -32.57 37.87 45.14
N GLN A 7 -31.41 37.34 45.56
CA GLN A 7 -30.68 37.66 46.81
C GLN A 7 -31.26 37.13 48.15
N LYS A 8 -30.46 36.89 49.22
CA LYS A 8 -29.07 36.36 49.37
C LYS A 8 -28.78 36.12 50.87
N HIS A 9 -27.63 35.48 51.18
CA HIS A 9 -27.05 35.24 52.53
C HIS A 9 -27.81 34.20 53.42
N ILE A 10 -27.24 33.03 53.77
CA ILE A 10 -26.03 32.66 54.55
C ILE A 10 -26.33 32.49 56.05
N SER A 11 -26.14 31.26 56.54
CA SER A 11 -25.96 30.85 57.94
C SER A 11 -24.84 29.78 58.03
N VAL A 12 -24.38 29.43 59.23
CA VAL A 12 -23.09 28.73 59.46
C VAL A 12 -23.21 27.61 60.50
N ARG A 13 -22.43 26.53 60.32
CA ARG A 13 -22.44 25.22 61.04
C ARG A 13 -23.68 24.37 60.66
N GLU A 14 -23.60 23.05 60.57
CA GLU A 14 -22.59 22.09 61.08
C GLU A 14 -21.93 21.26 59.96
N THR A 15 -21.01 20.34 60.28
CA THR A 15 -20.36 19.45 59.30
C THR A 15 -21.22 18.21 59.01
N PRO A 16 -21.75 18.04 57.77
CA PRO A 16 -22.53 16.86 57.42
C PRO A 16 -21.66 15.68 57.00
N ASP A 17 -22.34 14.55 56.84
CA ASP A 17 -21.81 13.20 56.63
C ASP A 17 -20.80 13.05 55.47
N VAL A 18 -19.88 12.10 55.62
CA VAL A 18 -18.79 11.79 54.67
C VAL A 18 -19.34 11.36 53.31
N SER A 19 -20.53 10.75 53.30
CA SER A 19 -21.26 10.31 52.10
C SER A 19 -21.74 11.44 51.17
N SER A 20 -21.73 12.71 51.62
CA SER A 20 -22.29 13.85 50.87
C SER A 20 -21.27 14.67 50.06
N ARG A 21 -19.98 14.30 50.09
CA ARG A 21 -18.89 15.08 49.47
C ARG A 21 -18.83 14.90 47.96
N THR A 22 -19.39 15.85 47.21
CA THR A 22 -19.33 15.86 45.74
C THR A 22 -17.92 15.99 45.21
N TYR A 23 -17.66 15.32 44.07
CA TYR A 23 -16.37 15.28 43.38
C TYR A 23 -15.74 16.67 43.22
N ALA A 24 -16.50 17.69 42.81
CA ALA A 24 -16.00 19.05 42.61
C ALA A 24 -15.50 19.78 43.88
N ALA A 25 -15.98 19.40 45.07
CA ALA A 25 -15.51 19.97 46.33
C ALA A 25 -14.21 19.30 46.79
N ILE A 26 -14.21 17.96 46.79
CA ILE A 26 -13.02 17.11 46.87
C ILE A 26 -11.94 17.64 45.91
N MET A 27 -12.31 17.90 44.65
CA MET A 27 -11.37 18.35 43.64
C MET A 27 -10.77 19.74 43.90
N ARG A 28 -11.38 20.60 44.71
CA ARG A 28 -10.84 21.94 44.94
C ARG A 28 -9.66 21.94 45.95
N GLU A 29 -9.40 20.83 46.65
CA GLU A 29 -8.31 20.73 47.62
C GLU A 29 -6.93 20.36 47.03
N LYS A 30 -6.79 19.47 46.02
CA LYS A 30 -5.44 19.26 45.44
C LYS A 30 -4.97 20.45 44.64
N MET A 31 -5.80 21.25 43.96
CA MET A 31 -5.26 22.48 43.34
C MET A 31 -4.59 23.39 44.38
N ILE A 32 -5.23 23.61 45.54
CA ILE A 32 -4.64 24.38 46.64
C ILE A 32 -3.38 23.66 47.20
N THR A 33 -3.32 22.33 47.15
CA THR A 33 -2.17 21.53 47.61
C THR A 33 -1.03 21.48 46.56
N GLU A 34 -1.34 21.53 45.27
CA GLU A 34 -0.40 21.53 44.15
C GLU A 34 0.14 22.93 43.90
N GLU A 35 -0.65 23.99 44.07
CA GLU A 35 -0.15 25.37 44.17
C GLU A 35 0.78 25.55 45.37
N ARG A 36 0.47 24.94 46.53
CA ARG A 36 1.39 24.89 47.68
C ARG A 36 2.69 24.14 47.35
N LYS A 37 2.63 22.99 46.67
CA LYS A 37 3.84 22.27 46.20
C LYS A 37 4.64 23.07 45.16
N ARG A 38 3.96 23.76 44.24
CA ARG A 38 4.55 24.56 43.15
C ARG A 38 5.20 25.85 43.65
N ASN A 39 4.66 26.45 44.70
CA ASN A 39 5.26 27.62 45.37
C ASN A 39 6.36 27.23 46.38
N GLY A 40 6.38 26.00 46.90
CA GLY A 40 7.42 25.50 47.82
C GLY A 40 8.80 25.26 47.19
N GLY A 41 9.02 25.61 45.92
CA GLY A 41 10.29 25.38 45.20
C GLY A 41 11.35 26.47 45.35
N LYS A 42 11.10 27.54 46.12
CA LYS A 42 12.05 28.65 46.36
C LYS A 42 11.93 29.18 47.79
N SER A 43 13.08 29.28 48.48
CA SER A 43 13.21 29.45 49.94
C SER A 43 12.73 28.18 50.69
N GLU A 44 13.45 27.63 51.67
CA GLU A 44 14.47 28.23 52.54
C GLU A 44 15.74 27.37 52.69
N ASN A 45 16.85 28.02 53.09
CA ASN A 45 18.01 27.35 53.67
C ASN A 45 18.44 28.08 54.96
N ARG A 46 17.79 27.74 56.08
CA ARG A 46 18.31 27.77 57.47
C ARG A 46 17.23 27.32 58.45
N GLY A 47 17.63 26.58 59.49
CA GLY A 47 16.73 26.08 60.53
C GLY A 47 16.71 26.92 61.81
N ILE A 48 15.74 26.61 62.65
CA ILE A 48 15.57 27.05 64.05
C ILE A 48 16.11 25.89 64.91
N ALA A 49 17.11 25.97 65.81
CA ALA A 49 17.62 26.98 66.75
C ALA A 49 17.18 26.70 68.21
N GLU A 50 18.16 26.50 69.10
CA GLU A 50 18.04 26.63 70.55
C GLU A 50 19.41 27.03 71.15
N THR A 51 19.49 27.33 72.45
CA THR A 51 20.52 28.22 73.06
C THR A 51 21.12 27.63 74.36
N PRO A 52 21.98 28.31 75.16
CA PRO A 52 22.89 29.46 74.92
C PRO A 52 24.35 29.21 75.44
N THR A 53 25.30 30.13 75.20
CA THR A 53 25.99 30.96 76.25
C THR A 53 27.24 31.75 75.77
N ALA A 54 27.39 32.95 76.37
CA ALA A 54 28.62 33.69 76.71
C ALA A 54 29.62 34.28 75.66
N ALA A 55 29.79 35.62 75.80
CA ALA A 55 31.06 36.39 75.82
C ALA A 55 31.59 37.15 74.57
N VAL A 56 31.64 38.50 74.72
CA VAL A 56 32.75 39.47 74.40
C VAL A 56 33.36 39.41 72.97
N ALA A 57 33.10 40.35 72.04
CA ALA A 57 33.63 41.74 71.92
C ALA A 57 35.16 41.82 71.61
N ASP A 58 35.74 42.77 70.84
CA ASP A 58 35.21 43.96 70.15
C ASP A 58 36.10 44.41 68.94
N SER A 59 35.58 45.32 68.11
CA SER A 59 36.26 46.43 67.39
C SER A 59 37.51 46.25 66.45
N THR A 60 37.26 46.40 65.14
CA THR A 60 38.01 47.30 64.19
C THR A 60 39.48 46.96 63.76
N PRO A 61 40.21 47.78 62.93
CA PRO A 61 40.02 47.84 61.46
C PRO A 61 41.31 47.94 60.57
N ALA A 62 41.11 48.02 59.24
CA ALA A 62 41.90 48.74 58.21
C ALA A 62 43.30 48.24 57.70
N ALA A 63 43.29 47.85 56.40
CA ALA A 63 44.26 48.08 55.30
C ALA A 63 45.81 48.24 55.51
N SER A 64 46.62 47.58 54.64
CA SER A 64 47.34 48.20 53.48
C SER A 64 48.66 47.51 53.02
N VAL A 65 49.18 47.91 51.84
CA VAL A 65 50.59 47.81 51.32
C VAL A 65 51.08 46.52 50.55
N LEU A 66 52.04 46.75 49.63
CA LEU A 66 52.70 45.90 48.59
C LEU A 66 54.23 46.29 48.55
N PRO A 67 55.10 46.16 47.49
CA PRO A 67 55.04 45.46 46.18
C PRO A 67 56.34 44.73 45.68
N SER A 68 56.23 43.81 44.71
CA SER A 68 57.33 43.45 43.76
C SER A 68 56.77 42.72 42.51
N VAL A 69 56.74 43.30 41.29
CA VAL A 69 57.79 43.45 40.24
C VAL A 69 57.92 42.23 39.27
N GLU A 70 57.41 42.41 38.04
CA GLU A 70 57.84 41.95 36.68
C GLU A 70 58.35 40.49 36.40
N LYS A 71 58.37 39.92 35.16
CA LYS A 71 58.33 40.43 33.76
C LYS A 71 57.94 39.32 32.72
N ASN A 72 57.37 39.70 31.56
CA ASN A 72 57.53 39.22 30.14
C ASN A 72 58.04 37.78 29.78
N LYS A 73 57.76 37.13 28.61
CA LYS A 73 56.91 37.38 27.40
C LYS A 73 56.84 36.13 26.44
N LEU A 74 55.72 35.99 25.72
CA LEU A 74 55.46 35.64 24.28
C LEU A 74 56.30 34.62 23.42
N HIS A 75 55.59 34.10 22.39
CA HIS A 75 55.99 33.41 21.12
C HIS A 75 55.95 31.86 21.08
N SER A 76 55.76 31.17 19.92
CA SER A 76 54.97 31.49 18.70
C SER A 76 54.97 30.31 17.69
N TRP A 77 53.84 30.09 17.01
CA TRP A 77 53.66 29.57 15.64
C TRP A 77 54.34 28.26 15.14
N GLU A 78 53.46 27.38 14.65
CA GLU A 78 53.53 26.64 13.36
C GLU A 78 54.30 25.31 13.14
N MET A 79 53.56 24.46 12.40
CA MET A 79 53.95 23.47 11.38
C MET A 79 54.49 22.06 11.69
N ALA A 80 53.85 21.14 10.96
CA ALA A 80 54.38 19.98 10.23
C ALA A 80 54.56 18.60 10.92
N GLU A 81 53.69 17.70 10.46
CA GLU A 81 53.99 16.34 9.97
C GLU A 81 54.38 15.23 10.96
N ALA A 82 54.04 13.99 10.55
CA ALA A 82 54.26 12.75 11.29
C ALA A 82 55.47 11.99 10.72
N PRO A 83 56.01 10.96 11.41
CA PRO A 83 55.44 9.62 11.19
C PRO A 83 55.47 8.67 12.41
N THR A 84 54.72 7.58 12.32
CA THR A 84 54.95 6.33 13.09
C THR A 84 56.00 5.46 12.40
N PRO A 85 56.72 4.58 13.13
CA PRO A 85 56.43 3.15 12.90
C PRO A 85 56.69 2.16 14.08
N SER A 86 56.11 0.97 13.91
CA SER A 86 56.60 -0.38 14.29
C SER A 86 56.98 -0.77 15.74
N ILE A 87 56.09 -1.59 16.35
CA ILE A 87 56.32 -3.00 16.78
C ILE A 87 57.53 -3.31 17.69
N ALA A 88 57.24 -3.76 18.93
CA ALA A 88 57.71 -5.04 19.48
C ALA A 88 56.80 -5.53 20.64
N ARG A 89 56.83 -6.84 20.92
CA ARG A 89 56.21 -7.52 22.09
C ARG A 89 57.10 -7.37 23.33
N TRP A 90 56.57 -7.72 24.51
CA TRP A 90 57.18 -8.71 25.44
C TRP A 90 56.11 -9.17 26.46
N ASP A 91 56.34 -10.31 27.11
CA ASP A 91 55.38 -11.04 27.95
C ASP A 91 55.87 -11.20 29.42
N GLU A 92 55.02 -11.79 30.26
CA GLU A 92 55.29 -12.41 31.58
C GLU A 92 55.37 -11.55 32.86
N THR A 93 55.30 -12.27 34.00
CA THR A 93 54.89 -11.82 35.35
C THR A 93 55.90 -12.24 36.43
N PRO A 94 55.65 -11.92 37.71
CA PRO A 94 55.80 -12.98 38.72
C PRO A 94 54.63 -13.08 39.74
N MET A 95 54.52 -14.25 40.39
CA MET A 95 53.56 -14.59 41.46
C MET A 95 54.03 -14.06 42.85
N HIS A 96 53.32 -14.13 44.00
CA HIS A 96 52.80 -15.34 44.67
C HIS A 96 51.95 -15.08 45.96
N PHE A 97 51.00 -16.00 46.24
CA PHE A 97 50.51 -16.49 47.56
C PHE A 97 49.86 -15.52 48.61
N VAL A 98 48.91 -15.93 49.49
CA VAL A 98 47.86 -16.99 49.46
C VAL A 98 46.85 -16.84 50.64
N LYS A 99 45.60 -17.35 50.47
CA LYS A 99 44.52 -17.60 51.48
C LYS A 99 43.94 -16.38 52.24
N GLY A 100 42.66 -16.41 52.64
CA GLY A 100 41.60 -17.40 52.39
C GLY A 100 40.32 -17.14 53.22
N SER A 101 39.28 -17.97 52.99
CA SER A 101 37.92 -17.98 53.58
C SER A 101 37.03 -16.73 53.30
N GLU A 102 35.70 -16.80 53.22
CA GLU A 102 34.77 -17.92 52.92
C GLU A 102 33.45 -17.38 52.35
N THR A 103 32.71 -18.18 51.58
CA THR A 103 31.38 -17.82 51.03
C THR A 103 30.28 -18.67 51.66
N PRO A 104 29.09 -18.09 51.87
CA PRO A 104 27.88 -18.74 51.33
C PRO A 104 26.92 -17.75 50.66
N GLY A 105 26.03 -18.25 49.81
CA GLY A 105 24.90 -17.47 49.29
C GLY A 105 23.57 -18.11 49.70
N THR A 106 22.68 -17.34 50.34
CA THR A 106 21.22 -17.59 50.47
C THR A 106 20.47 -16.34 50.99
N THR A 107 19.89 -15.52 50.10
CA THR A 107 18.42 -15.42 49.78
C THR A 107 17.37 -15.45 50.94
N PRO A 108 16.09 -14.96 50.77
CA PRO A 108 15.20 -15.18 49.60
C PRO A 108 14.14 -14.11 49.22
N ALA A 109 13.24 -14.44 48.27
CA ALA A 109 12.40 -13.50 47.50
C ALA A 109 10.92 -13.30 47.95
N ALA A 110 10.24 -12.32 47.33
CA ALA A 110 9.05 -11.56 47.81
C ALA A 110 7.70 -11.76 47.03
N ARG A 111 6.62 -11.04 47.43
CA ARG A 111 5.22 -11.10 46.93
C ARG A 111 4.41 -9.78 47.01
N ALA A 112 4.27 -9.16 48.19
CA ALA A 112 3.08 -8.34 48.53
C ALA A 112 3.24 -6.84 48.22
N TRP A 113 2.38 -6.14 47.47
CA TRP A 113 0.90 -5.94 47.46
C TRP A 113 0.41 -4.69 48.25
N ASP A 114 -0.24 -3.83 47.46
CA ASP A 114 -1.43 -3.01 47.76
C ASP A 114 -1.41 -1.55 48.30
N ALA A 115 -2.41 -0.82 47.78
CA ALA A 115 -3.18 0.29 48.34
C ALA A 115 -2.60 1.73 48.46
N THR A 116 -2.85 2.49 47.38
CA THR A 116 -3.51 3.83 47.32
C THR A 116 -4.02 4.51 48.61
N PRO A 117 -4.05 5.86 48.62
CA PRO A 117 -5.35 6.50 48.38
C PRO A 117 -5.38 7.53 47.22
N GLY A 118 -6.49 7.52 46.47
CA GLY A 118 -6.81 8.52 45.45
C GLY A 118 -7.74 9.65 45.94
N GLY A 119 -8.14 10.53 45.02
CA GLY A 119 -9.12 11.62 45.23
C GLY A 119 -8.52 13.04 45.26
N ALA A 120 -9.28 14.06 44.81
CA ALA A 120 -9.09 15.51 45.04
C ALA A 120 -8.51 16.50 43.97
N THR A 121 -8.60 16.32 42.63
CA THR A 121 -7.88 17.09 41.54
C THR A 121 -7.85 18.67 41.47
N PRO A 122 -8.49 19.50 40.56
CA PRO A 122 -9.57 19.41 39.56
C PRO A 122 -9.12 19.56 38.07
N ALA A 123 -10.09 19.91 37.22
CA ALA A 123 -10.00 20.56 35.90
C ALA A 123 -8.95 21.70 35.80
N ALA A 124 -8.37 22.01 34.64
CA ALA A 124 -8.94 21.93 33.28
C ALA A 124 -8.02 21.18 32.29
N ALA A 125 -8.47 20.08 31.68
CA ALA A 125 -9.41 19.99 30.54
C ALA A 125 -8.72 20.06 29.16
N ALA A 126 -8.05 18.96 28.79
CA ALA A 126 -7.59 18.66 27.44
C ALA A 126 -7.98 17.20 27.09
N THR A 127 -8.36 16.93 25.84
CA THR A 127 -9.01 15.66 25.44
C THR A 127 -8.12 14.79 24.53
N PRO A 128 -7.71 13.58 24.97
CA PRO A 128 -7.09 12.59 24.07
C PRO A 128 -8.16 11.79 23.31
N ARG A 129 -7.83 11.36 22.08
CA ARG A 129 -8.70 10.50 21.26
C ARG A 129 -8.63 9.03 21.72
N ARG A 130 -9.76 8.31 21.61
CA ARG A 130 -9.95 6.92 22.08
C ARG A 130 -10.06 5.98 20.88
N ASN A 131 -9.36 4.84 20.90
CA ASN A 131 -9.56 3.79 19.90
C ASN A 131 -10.83 2.97 20.17
N ARG A 132 -11.34 2.38 19.10
CA ARG A 132 -12.54 1.50 19.03
C ARG A 132 -12.08 0.03 19.05
N TRP A 133 -12.99 -0.91 19.33
CA TRP A 133 -12.77 -2.37 19.51
C TRP A 133 -12.27 -2.79 20.91
N ASP A 134 -13.20 -2.84 21.88
CA ASP A 134 -13.33 -3.89 22.92
C ASP A 134 -14.47 -3.52 23.88
N GLU A 135 -15.63 -4.19 23.76
CA GLU A 135 -16.70 -4.28 24.79
C GLU A 135 -17.79 -5.26 24.32
N THR A 136 -18.19 -6.23 25.17
CA THR A 136 -19.26 -7.21 24.92
C THR A 136 -20.46 -7.01 25.86
N PRO A 137 -21.68 -7.51 25.53
CA PRO A 137 -22.91 -7.06 26.20
C PRO A 137 -23.25 -7.80 27.51
N ARG A 138 -24.13 -7.18 28.31
CA ARG A 138 -24.93 -7.80 29.40
C ARG A 138 -26.36 -7.25 29.36
N ASP A 139 -27.35 -8.11 29.51
CA ASP A 139 -28.76 -7.74 29.84
C ASP A 139 -28.96 -7.84 31.38
N THR A 140 -30.08 -7.63 32.07
CA THR A 140 -31.55 -7.59 31.80
C THR A 140 -32.22 -6.65 32.84
N PRO A 141 -33.54 -6.35 32.81
CA PRO A 141 -34.57 -6.56 31.76
C PRO A 141 -35.49 -5.34 31.47
N SER A 142 -36.22 -5.42 30.35
CA SER A 142 -37.59 -4.89 30.08
C SER A 142 -38.15 -3.65 30.82
N HIS A 143 -38.36 -2.54 30.09
CA HIS A 143 -39.74 -2.08 29.73
C HIS A 143 -39.79 -1.01 28.61
N MET A 144 -40.99 -0.80 28.07
CA MET A 144 -41.31 -0.08 26.81
C MET A 144 -41.11 1.46 26.84
N ILE A 145 -40.69 2.06 25.71
CA ILE A 145 -41.50 2.96 24.83
C ILE A 145 -40.68 3.47 23.62
N SER A 146 -41.39 3.79 22.52
CA SER A 146 -40.88 4.20 21.19
C SER A 146 -40.07 5.50 21.16
N GLY A 147 -39.08 5.61 20.25
CA GLY A 147 -38.52 6.93 19.88
C GLY A 147 -37.15 6.96 19.15
N GLY A 148 -37.07 6.50 17.90
CA GLY A 148 -36.06 6.93 16.90
C GLY A 148 -34.56 6.79 17.23
N ALA A 149 -33.93 5.69 16.78
CA ALA A 149 -32.47 5.55 16.75
C ALA A 149 -31.98 4.87 15.47
N THR A 150 -30.92 5.41 14.86
CA THR A 150 -30.17 4.77 13.76
C THR A 150 -29.06 3.87 14.32
N PRO A 151 -29.00 2.57 13.97
CA PRO A 151 -27.89 1.72 14.39
C PRO A 151 -26.63 2.03 13.56
N SER A 152 -25.58 2.54 14.22
CA SER A 152 -24.26 2.75 13.59
C SER A 152 -23.30 1.62 13.98
N TRP A 153 -22.82 0.89 12.98
CA TRP A 153 -21.79 -0.15 13.10
C TRP A 153 -20.95 -0.17 11.82
N GLY A 154 -19.61 -0.16 11.91
CA GLY A 154 -18.74 -0.26 10.72
C GLY A 154 -17.47 0.58 10.65
N GLU A 155 -16.66 0.62 11.72
CA GLU A 155 -15.23 0.97 11.66
C GLU A 155 -14.48 -0.14 12.43
N THR A 156 -13.36 -0.71 12.01
CA THR A 156 -12.31 -0.35 11.01
C THR A 156 -11.75 -1.67 10.42
N PRO A 157 -10.68 -1.78 9.57
CA PRO A 157 -9.67 -0.79 9.17
C PRO A 157 -9.50 -0.56 7.65
N ARG A 158 -8.82 0.54 7.30
CA ARG A 158 -8.10 0.65 6.03
C ARG A 158 -6.78 -0.12 6.13
N VAL A 159 -6.54 -1.05 5.22
CA VAL A 159 -5.19 -1.51 4.85
C VAL A 159 -5.03 -1.21 3.37
N ASP A 160 -3.93 -0.57 3.03
CA ASP A 160 -3.68 -0.01 1.71
C ASP A 160 -3.01 -1.05 0.78
N HIS A 161 -3.52 -1.18 -0.44
CA HIS A 161 -2.92 -1.92 -1.56
C HIS A 161 -3.70 -1.64 -2.86
N SER A 162 -3.47 -0.46 -3.45
CA SER A 162 -3.62 -0.29 -4.90
C SER A 162 -2.55 -1.09 -5.63
N LEU A 163 -2.91 -1.77 -6.72
CA LEU A 163 -1.98 -2.50 -7.58
C LEU A 163 -2.29 -2.12 -9.03
N ASP A 164 -1.51 -1.20 -9.58
CA ASP A 164 -1.68 -0.67 -10.94
C ASP A 164 -0.98 -1.55 -11.98
N SER A 165 -1.65 -1.74 -13.12
CA SER A 165 -1.12 -2.04 -14.45
C SER A 165 -2.28 -1.89 -15.44
N GLU A 166 -2.15 -1.38 -16.67
CA GLU A 166 -0.95 -1.19 -17.50
C GLU A 166 -0.93 0.20 -18.19
N LEU A 167 0.24 0.58 -18.71
CA LEU A 167 0.44 1.70 -19.63
C LEU A 167 0.50 1.20 -21.08
N LYS A 168 0.00 1.99 -22.05
CA LYS A 168 0.88 2.65 -23.05
C LYS A 168 0.14 3.62 -24.00
N ILE A 169 0.96 4.43 -24.68
CA ILE A 169 0.64 5.51 -25.64
C ILE A 169 1.55 5.28 -26.86
N GLU A 170 1.14 5.69 -28.06
CA GLU A 170 2.08 6.04 -29.15
C GLU A 170 1.69 7.40 -29.78
N ASP A 171 2.69 8.13 -30.27
CA ASP A 171 2.63 9.55 -30.67
C ASP A 171 2.39 9.76 -32.19
N THR A 172 2.22 10.98 -32.72
CA THR A 172 3.31 11.87 -33.23
C THR A 172 2.73 12.98 -34.15
N PRO A 173 3.51 13.97 -34.67
CA PRO A 173 4.83 14.51 -34.29
C PRO A 173 4.68 16.00 -33.83
N SER A 174 5.37 17.10 -34.23
CA SER A 174 6.42 17.48 -35.22
C SER A 174 7.01 18.90 -34.96
N VAL A 175 7.82 19.43 -35.90
CA VAL A 175 8.38 20.82 -36.01
C VAL A 175 9.59 21.18 -35.11
N ALA A 176 10.68 21.84 -35.59
CA ALA A 176 11.57 21.60 -36.74
C ALA A 176 12.74 22.63 -36.76
N SER A 177 13.94 22.24 -37.22
CA SER A 177 14.99 23.16 -37.73
C SER A 177 15.99 22.42 -38.65
N LYS A 178 16.78 23.13 -39.47
CA LYS A 178 17.55 22.57 -40.63
C LYS A 178 18.97 23.11 -40.74
N ARG A 179 19.87 22.35 -41.41
CA ARG A 179 20.95 22.92 -42.27
C ARG A 179 21.32 21.99 -43.45
N ARG A 180 22.05 22.55 -44.43
CA ARG A 180 22.35 22.05 -45.79
C ARG A 180 23.63 22.76 -46.28
N SER A 181 24.38 22.42 -47.34
CA SER A 181 24.41 21.33 -48.36
C SER A 181 25.82 21.42 -49.04
N ARG A 182 26.08 20.77 -50.20
CA ARG A 182 26.44 21.41 -51.51
C ARG A 182 27.20 20.49 -52.49
N TRP A 183 27.03 20.75 -53.81
CA TRP A 183 27.62 20.12 -55.01
C TRP A 183 27.07 18.70 -55.33
N ASP A 184 26.76 18.30 -56.57
CA ASP A 184 26.90 18.97 -57.90
C ASP A 184 25.59 18.99 -58.76
N LEU A 185 25.65 19.26 -60.08
CA LEU A 185 24.59 19.98 -60.84
C LEU A 185 24.00 19.32 -62.14
N THR A 186 22.65 19.33 -62.25
CA THR A 186 21.77 19.60 -63.45
C THR A 186 21.87 18.74 -64.74
N PRO A 187 20.91 18.81 -65.71
CA PRO A 187 19.59 19.49 -65.81
C PRO A 187 18.39 18.50 -66.00
N SER A 188 17.10 18.81 -66.24
CA SER A 188 16.17 19.97 -66.03
C SER A 188 14.75 19.38 -65.72
N ASP A 189 13.52 19.76 -66.13
CA ASP A 189 12.92 20.83 -66.97
C ASP A 189 11.42 21.12 -66.62
N THR A 190 10.56 21.50 -67.59
CA THR A 190 9.26 22.23 -67.41
C THR A 190 8.19 21.83 -68.47
N PRO A 191 6.90 22.31 -68.46
CA PRO A 191 6.05 23.04 -67.47
C PRO A 191 4.69 22.25 -67.21
N HIS A 192 3.45 22.71 -66.89
CA HIS A 192 2.74 23.92 -66.36
C HIS A 192 1.28 23.56 -65.89
N VAL A 193 0.62 24.40 -65.06
CA VAL A 193 -0.86 24.74 -64.92
C VAL A 193 -1.94 23.61 -64.81
N GLY A 194 -3.05 23.69 -64.03
CA GLY A 194 -3.52 24.64 -62.98
C GLY A 194 -5.06 24.64 -62.69
N ASN A 195 -5.45 25.01 -61.45
CA ASN A 195 -6.75 25.53 -60.92
C ASN A 195 -8.14 24.81 -61.00
N ALA A 196 -8.81 24.78 -59.81
CA ALA A 196 -10.24 25.11 -59.51
C ALA A 196 -11.42 24.13 -59.87
N VAL A 197 -12.64 24.15 -59.28
CA VAL A 197 -13.26 24.63 -57.99
C VAL A 197 -14.68 24.02 -57.81
N ALA A 198 -15.11 23.65 -56.58
CA ALA A 198 -16.50 23.41 -56.09
C ALA A 198 -17.41 22.38 -56.85
N GLY A 199 -18.59 21.94 -56.37
CA GLY A 199 -19.36 22.22 -55.14
C GLY A 199 -20.48 21.16 -54.92
N ALA A 200 -21.27 21.26 -53.83
CA ALA A 200 -22.21 20.21 -53.39
C ALA A 200 -23.66 20.36 -53.90
N PHE A 201 -24.43 19.26 -53.92
CA PHE A 201 -25.90 19.23 -53.74
C PHE A 201 -26.43 17.81 -53.39
N THR A 202 -27.56 17.74 -52.66
CA THR A 202 -28.39 16.55 -52.43
C THR A 202 -29.85 16.89 -52.80
N PRO A 203 -30.71 15.92 -53.19
CA PRO A 203 -31.61 15.32 -52.18
C PRO A 203 -32.14 13.88 -52.45
N SER A 204 -32.63 13.26 -51.35
CA SER A 204 -33.78 12.34 -51.18
C SER A 204 -34.47 11.66 -52.39
N LEU A 205 -34.74 10.34 -52.29
CA LEU A 205 -36.11 9.79 -52.15
C LEU A 205 -36.15 8.25 -51.96
N THR A 206 -37.16 7.76 -51.22
CA THR A 206 -37.58 6.34 -51.10
C THR A 206 -39.04 6.22 -51.61
N PRO A 207 -39.53 5.08 -52.17
CA PRO A 207 -40.15 4.06 -51.30
C PRO A 207 -40.30 2.59 -51.83
N SER A 208 -40.43 1.66 -50.87
CA SER A 208 -41.34 0.47 -50.86
C SER A 208 -41.17 -0.77 -51.80
N PHE A 209 -41.67 -1.90 -51.25
CA PHE A 209 -42.11 -3.18 -51.84
C PHE A 209 -41.19 -4.43 -51.89
N THR A 210 -41.63 -5.44 -51.12
CA THR A 210 -41.44 -6.90 -51.26
C THR A 210 -42.64 -7.50 -52.05
N PRO A 211 -42.71 -8.81 -52.45
CA PRO A 211 -41.86 -9.96 -52.07
C PRO A 211 -41.48 -11.01 -53.17
N GLY A 212 -40.41 -11.77 -52.90
CA GLY A 212 -40.29 -13.23 -53.15
C GLY A 212 -40.03 -13.78 -54.57
N GLY A 213 -39.08 -14.74 -54.68
CA GLY A 213 -39.01 -15.67 -55.83
C GLY A 213 -37.63 -16.19 -56.27
N PHE A 214 -37.22 -17.36 -55.75
CA PHE A 214 -36.25 -18.34 -56.30
C PHE A 214 -34.76 -18.00 -56.55
N THR A 215 -33.94 -19.03 -56.26
CA THR A 215 -32.50 -19.26 -56.47
C THR A 215 -32.18 -19.70 -57.93
N PRO A 216 -30.90 -19.78 -58.43
CA PRO A 216 -29.67 -20.09 -57.67
C PRO A 216 -28.31 -19.50 -58.12
N GLY A 217 -27.31 -19.65 -57.24
CA GLY A 217 -25.89 -19.79 -57.61
C GLY A 217 -25.01 -18.53 -57.54
N GLY A 218 -23.92 -18.59 -56.76
CA GLY A 218 -22.89 -17.56 -56.70
C GLY A 218 -22.17 -17.51 -55.35
N ILE A 219 -20.93 -18.02 -55.29
CA ILE A 219 -20.09 -17.97 -54.08
C ILE A 219 -18.99 -16.93 -54.30
N THR A 220 -19.05 -15.82 -53.55
CA THR A 220 -17.91 -14.93 -53.30
C THR A 220 -17.87 -14.57 -51.80
N PRO A 221 -16.69 -14.58 -51.15
CA PRO A 221 -16.59 -14.33 -49.72
C PRO A 221 -16.43 -12.84 -49.38
N SER A 222 -17.13 -12.40 -48.34
CA SER A 222 -16.86 -11.14 -47.62
C SER A 222 -17.01 -11.40 -46.13
N GLY A 223 -16.02 -11.02 -45.33
CA GLY A 223 -15.88 -11.47 -43.95
C GLY A 223 -16.71 -10.66 -42.95
N VAL A 224 -17.64 -11.33 -42.26
CA VAL A 224 -18.18 -10.92 -40.95
C VAL A 224 -18.26 -12.17 -40.08
N THR A 225 -17.46 -12.24 -39.01
CA THR A 225 -17.49 -13.37 -38.06
C THR A 225 -18.52 -13.10 -36.95
N PRO A 226 -19.58 -13.92 -36.80
CA PRO A 226 -20.55 -13.74 -35.74
C PRO A 226 -19.98 -14.23 -34.39
N ILE A 227 -20.26 -13.50 -33.32
CA ILE A 227 -19.90 -13.89 -31.95
C ILE A 227 -21.16 -14.41 -31.25
N GLY A 228 -21.22 -15.73 -31.04
CA GLY A 228 -22.33 -16.44 -30.40
C GLY A 228 -21.87 -17.73 -29.72
N THR A 229 -22.56 -18.15 -28.66
CA THR A 229 -22.04 -19.16 -27.72
C THR A 229 -22.18 -20.61 -28.19
N LEU A 230 -21.16 -21.11 -28.90
CA LEU A 230 -20.76 -22.53 -28.90
C LEU A 230 -19.27 -22.71 -28.53
N ALA A 231 -18.70 -21.74 -27.80
CA ALA A 231 -17.28 -21.66 -27.45
C ALA A 231 -16.96 -22.21 -26.04
N MET A 232 -17.41 -23.42 -25.73
CA MET A 232 -17.00 -24.22 -24.56
C MET A 232 -17.20 -25.70 -24.92
N GLY A 233 -16.12 -26.45 -25.08
CA GLY A 233 -16.15 -27.85 -25.55
C GLY A 233 -14.96 -28.26 -26.42
N LEU A 234 -14.21 -27.30 -26.98
CA LEU A 234 -12.93 -27.57 -27.65
C LEU A 234 -11.82 -27.85 -26.62
N ALA A 235 -11.84 -29.06 -26.08
CA ALA A 235 -10.61 -29.71 -25.62
C ALA A 235 -9.67 -29.87 -26.83
N THR A 236 -8.36 -29.73 -26.61
CA THR A 236 -7.33 -29.89 -27.65
C THR A 236 -7.45 -31.25 -28.33
N PRO A 237 -7.77 -31.34 -29.63
CA PRO A 237 -7.79 -32.61 -30.33
C PRO A 237 -6.38 -33.20 -30.39
N THR A 238 -6.23 -34.47 -30.01
CA THR A 238 -4.98 -35.20 -30.22
C THR A 238 -4.65 -35.30 -31.72
N PRO A 239 -3.35 -35.41 -32.12
CA PRO A 239 -2.89 -35.13 -33.49
C PRO A 239 -3.47 -35.99 -34.65
N GLY A 240 -4.33 -36.97 -34.37
CA GLY A 240 -5.04 -37.74 -35.40
C GLY A 240 -6.26 -37.02 -36.01
N HIS A 241 -6.88 -36.07 -35.30
CA HIS A 241 -8.16 -35.48 -35.70
C HIS A 241 -8.09 -34.31 -36.70
N ALA A 242 -6.88 -33.90 -37.12
CA ALA A 242 -6.72 -32.86 -38.15
C ALA A 242 -7.03 -33.35 -39.58
N PHE A 243 -7.02 -34.67 -39.82
CA PHE A 243 -7.11 -35.25 -41.16
C PHE A 243 -8.53 -35.36 -41.73
N THR A 244 -9.58 -35.03 -40.97
CA THR A 244 -10.99 -35.19 -41.38
C THR A 244 -11.64 -33.89 -41.89
N ALA A 245 -10.88 -32.81 -42.05
CA ALA A 245 -11.37 -31.50 -42.52
C ALA A 245 -10.71 -31.00 -43.82
N MET A 246 -9.95 -31.84 -44.52
CA MET A 246 -9.37 -31.57 -45.84
C MET A 246 -10.19 -32.25 -46.95
N THR A 247 -10.20 -31.68 -48.16
CA THR A 247 -10.80 -32.35 -49.32
C THR A 247 -9.96 -33.58 -49.74
N PRO A 248 -10.54 -34.58 -50.43
CA PRO A 248 -9.79 -35.75 -50.87
C PRO A 248 -8.56 -35.43 -51.75
N GLU A 249 -8.65 -34.39 -52.59
CA GLU A 249 -7.51 -33.89 -53.38
C GLU A 249 -6.41 -33.28 -52.50
N GLN A 250 -6.77 -32.47 -51.49
CA GLN A 250 -5.80 -31.91 -50.55
C GLN A 250 -5.08 -33.01 -49.75
N LEU A 251 -5.81 -34.05 -49.34
CA LEU A 251 -5.24 -35.23 -48.68
C LEU A 251 -4.28 -36.03 -49.56
N GLN A 252 -4.55 -36.15 -50.86
CA GLN A 252 -3.62 -36.78 -51.80
C GLN A 252 -2.39 -35.89 -52.05
N ALA A 253 -2.58 -34.59 -52.26
CA ALA A 253 -1.48 -33.64 -52.44
C ALA A 253 -0.53 -33.65 -51.23
N PHE A 254 -1.07 -33.53 -50.00
CA PHE A 254 -0.26 -33.49 -48.78
C PHE A 254 0.46 -34.82 -48.48
N ARG A 255 -0.12 -35.96 -48.88
CA ARG A 255 0.59 -37.26 -48.84
C ARG A 255 1.75 -37.31 -49.84
N TRP A 256 1.53 -36.86 -51.07
CA TRP A 256 2.56 -36.87 -52.12
C TRP A 256 3.71 -35.90 -51.79
N GLU A 257 3.37 -34.73 -51.27
CA GLU A 257 4.32 -33.72 -50.78
C GLU A 257 5.16 -34.29 -49.63
N ARG A 258 4.53 -34.94 -48.64
CA ARG A 258 5.24 -35.61 -47.54
C ARG A 258 6.09 -36.80 -48.00
N GLU A 259 5.64 -37.62 -48.95
CA GLU A 259 6.45 -38.73 -49.49
C GLU A 259 7.69 -38.20 -50.24
N ILE A 260 7.54 -37.09 -50.97
CA ILE A 260 8.64 -36.41 -51.65
C ILE A 260 9.63 -35.82 -50.64
N ASP A 261 9.17 -35.18 -49.57
CA ASP A 261 10.04 -34.63 -48.53
C ASP A 261 10.71 -35.71 -47.67
N GLU A 262 10.02 -36.82 -47.34
CA GLU A 262 10.63 -37.96 -46.65
C GLU A 262 11.71 -38.66 -47.50
N ARG A 263 11.53 -38.72 -48.83
CA ARG A 263 12.50 -39.28 -49.77
C ARG A 263 13.66 -38.34 -50.11
N ASN A 264 13.47 -37.02 -49.98
CA ASN A 264 14.48 -36.00 -50.23
C ASN A 264 15.14 -35.47 -48.94
N ARG A 265 14.81 -36.04 -47.77
CA ARG A 265 15.44 -35.67 -46.52
C ARG A 265 16.96 -35.97 -46.57
N PRO A 266 17.82 -35.12 -46.01
CA PRO A 266 19.20 -35.50 -45.77
C PRO A 266 19.23 -36.64 -44.73
N LEU A 267 20.02 -37.69 -45.02
CA LEU A 267 20.38 -38.72 -44.04
C LEU A 267 21.48 -38.18 -43.12
N SER A 268 21.55 -38.67 -41.88
CA SER A 268 22.68 -38.38 -40.98
C SER A 268 23.89 -39.28 -41.29
N ASP A 269 25.07 -38.88 -40.82
CA ASP A 269 26.29 -39.70 -40.97
C ASP A 269 26.13 -41.06 -40.26
N ASP A 270 25.45 -41.12 -39.10
CA ASP A 270 25.13 -42.36 -38.38
C ASP A 270 24.20 -43.29 -39.20
N GLU A 271 23.22 -42.73 -39.91
CA GLU A 271 22.33 -43.48 -40.81
C GLU A 271 23.09 -44.02 -42.04
N LEU A 272 24.14 -43.32 -42.48
CA LEU A 272 24.99 -43.72 -43.59
C LEU A 272 25.99 -44.82 -43.17
N GLU A 273 26.62 -44.73 -41.99
CA GLU A 273 27.48 -45.81 -41.46
C GLU A 273 26.70 -47.11 -41.26
N ALA A 274 25.43 -47.04 -40.84
CA ALA A 274 24.57 -48.22 -40.73
C ALA A 274 24.19 -48.86 -42.09
N LEU A 275 24.38 -48.15 -43.21
CA LEU A 275 23.99 -48.56 -44.57
C LEU A 275 25.16 -49.13 -45.40
N PHE A 276 26.41 -48.87 -45.02
CA PHE A 276 27.60 -49.31 -45.77
C PHE A 276 28.38 -50.44 -45.08
N PRO A 277 28.93 -51.41 -45.85
CA PRO A 277 29.89 -52.38 -45.30
C PRO A 277 31.16 -51.70 -44.74
N PRO A 278 31.85 -52.31 -43.77
CA PRO A 278 33.07 -51.74 -43.20
C PRO A 278 34.18 -51.62 -44.25
N GLY A 279 34.62 -50.39 -44.54
CA GLY A 279 35.71 -50.10 -45.49
C GLY A 279 35.62 -48.77 -46.24
N TYR A 280 34.47 -48.08 -46.20
CA TYR A 280 34.28 -46.78 -46.85
C TYR A 280 34.71 -45.60 -45.96
N LYS A 281 35.06 -44.47 -46.57
CA LYS A 281 35.43 -43.22 -45.88
C LYS A 281 34.79 -42.03 -46.59
N ILE A 282 34.14 -41.15 -45.82
CA ILE A 282 33.55 -39.91 -46.34
C ILE A 282 34.65 -38.97 -46.85
N LEU A 283 34.45 -38.40 -48.05
CA LEU A 283 35.33 -37.40 -48.64
C LEU A 283 34.80 -35.98 -48.37
N PRO A 284 35.66 -34.99 -48.06
CA PRO A 284 35.23 -33.60 -47.97
C PRO A 284 34.83 -33.08 -49.37
N PRO A 285 33.75 -32.28 -49.49
CA PRO A 285 33.34 -31.70 -50.76
C PRO A 285 34.37 -30.65 -51.26
N PRO A 286 34.44 -30.39 -52.58
CA PRO A 286 35.32 -29.36 -53.13
C PRO A 286 35.01 -27.97 -52.57
N VAL A 287 36.06 -27.19 -52.26
CA VAL A 287 35.94 -25.79 -51.85
C VAL A 287 35.18 -24.98 -52.91
N GLY A 288 34.01 -24.46 -52.51
CA GLY A 288 33.08 -23.74 -53.39
C GLY A 288 31.74 -24.43 -53.64
N TYR A 289 31.57 -25.72 -53.29
CA TYR A 289 30.26 -26.38 -53.41
C TYR A 289 29.31 -25.98 -52.28
N ILE A 290 28.28 -25.20 -52.61
CA ILE A 290 27.17 -24.85 -51.70
C ILE A 290 25.91 -25.62 -52.15
N PRO A 291 25.41 -26.59 -51.35
CA PRO A 291 24.21 -27.33 -51.71
C PRO A 291 22.96 -26.43 -51.65
N ILE A 292 22.10 -26.51 -52.67
CA ILE A 292 20.86 -25.73 -52.77
C ILE A 292 19.82 -26.31 -51.81
N ARG A 293 19.62 -25.65 -50.66
CA ARG A 293 18.71 -26.11 -49.58
C ARG A 293 17.24 -25.66 -49.73
N THR A 294 16.81 -25.24 -50.91
CA THR A 294 15.43 -24.78 -51.17
C THR A 294 14.84 -25.45 -52.41
N PRO A 295 13.60 -25.98 -52.35
CA PRO A 295 12.95 -26.54 -53.53
C PRO A 295 12.62 -25.42 -54.52
N ALA A 296 12.99 -25.61 -55.79
CA ALA A 296 12.98 -24.57 -56.83
C ALA A 296 11.60 -23.94 -57.12
N ARG A 297 10.51 -24.52 -56.63
CA ARG A 297 9.13 -24.06 -56.84
C ARG A 297 8.78 -22.78 -56.07
N LYS A 298 9.58 -22.34 -55.09
CA LYS A 298 9.35 -21.08 -54.35
C LYS A 298 9.78 -19.81 -55.10
N LEU A 299 10.30 -19.92 -56.33
CA LEU A 299 10.77 -18.77 -57.13
C LEU A 299 9.75 -18.25 -58.17
N THR A 300 8.59 -18.88 -58.34
CA THR A 300 7.66 -18.59 -59.46
C THR A 300 6.25 -18.11 -59.04
N ALA A 301 6.03 -17.82 -57.75
CA ALA A 301 4.76 -17.30 -57.25
C ALA A 301 4.83 -15.78 -57.03
N THR A 302 4.12 -15.00 -57.85
CA THR A 302 3.94 -13.55 -57.65
C THR A 302 2.97 -13.27 -56.51
N PRO A 303 3.35 -12.45 -55.50
CA PRO A 303 2.49 -12.17 -54.36
C PRO A 303 1.42 -11.12 -54.68
N THR A 304 0.14 -11.53 -54.67
CA THR A 304 -0.98 -10.60 -54.52
C THR A 304 -1.13 -10.19 -53.05
N PRO A 305 -1.52 -8.94 -52.74
CA PRO A 305 -1.53 -8.45 -51.37
C PRO A 305 -2.76 -8.94 -50.60
N PHE A 306 -2.54 -9.76 -49.57
CA PHE A 306 -3.49 -9.97 -48.48
C PHE A 306 -2.77 -9.89 -47.12
N THR A 307 -3.49 -9.42 -46.11
CA THR A 307 -2.89 -8.76 -44.94
C THR A 307 -2.59 -9.72 -43.79
N GLY A 308 -1.43 -9.55 -43.15
CA GLY A 308 -1.29 -9.90 -41.72
C GLY A 308 -0.35 -11.04 -41.32
N MET A 309 0.90 -11.09 -41.82
CA MET A 309 2.04 -11.58 -41.03
C MET A 309 3.39 -11.17 -41.66
N PHE A 310 4.22 -10.45 -40.92
CA PHE A 310 5.56 -10.02 -41.36
C PHE A 310 6.67 -10.67 -40.53
N PRO A 311 7.48 -11.57 -41.10
CA PRO A 311 8.89 -11.69 -40.78
C PRO A 311 9.65 -10.52 -41.45
N ALA A 312 10.67 -9.97 -40.79
CA ALA A 312 11.35 -8.77 -41.27
C ALA A 312 12.22 -9.02 -42.52
N PHE A 313 12.21 -8.06 -43.46
CA PHE A 313 13.17 -7.97 -44.55
C PHE A 313 14.55 -7.54 -44.02
N THR A 314 15.61 -8.23 -44.42
CA THR A 314 16.99 -7.77 -44.24
C THR A 314 17.56 -7.34 -45.58
N MET A 315 18.06 -6.09 -45.71
CA MET A 315 18.66 -5.62 -46.95
C MET A 315 19.99 -6.32 -47.23
N GLN A 316 20.23 -6.69 -48.49
CA GLN A 316 21.57 -7.07 -48.96
C GLN A 316 22.46 -5.83 -49.06
N GLY A 317 23.49 -5.75 -48.21
CA GLY A 317 24.58 -4.79 -48.37
C GLY A 317 25.47 -5.14 -49.58
N THR A 318 26.10 -4.13 -50.18
CA THR A 318 26.94 -4.27 -51.38
C THR A 318 28.32 -4.88 -51.09
N PRO A 319 28.95 -5.55 -52.08
CA PRO A 319 30.22 -6.25 -51.87
C PRO A 319 31.45 -5.35 -52.11
N GLN A 320 32.37 -5.23 -51.14
CA GLN A 320 33.83 -5.14 -51.43
C GLN A 320 34.71 -5.28 -50.16
N ARG A 321 35.28 -6.47 -49.92
CA ARG A 321 36.71 -6.73 -49.58
C ARG A 321 36.91 -8.15 -49.07
N GLU A 322 37.93 -8.82 -49.58
CA GLU A 322 38.37 -10.14 -49.13
C GLU A 322 39.30 -10.02 -47.90
N GLY A 323 39.20 -10.98 -46.99
CA GLY A 323 40.04 -11.08 -45.80
C GLY A 323 39.24 -11.33 -44.52
N LEU A 324 39.42 -12.52 -43.92
CA LEU A 324 38.89 -12.90 -42.61
C LEU A 324 37.35 -12.98 -42.46
N GLY A 325 36.69 -13.69 -43.37
CA GLY A 325 35.44 -14.37 -43.03
C GLY A 325 35.73 -15.68 -42.30
N ASP A 326 35.03 -15.94 -41.18
CA ASP A 326 34.03 -17.03 -41.09
C ASP A 326 33.53 -17.22 -39.63
N LYS A 327 32.47 -16.47 -39.25
CA LYS A 327 31.76 -16.59 -37.96
C LYS A 327 30.27 -16.27 -38.05
N ASN A 328 29.59 -16.70 -39.11
CA ASN A 328 28.12 -16.73 -39.11
C ASN A 328 27.61 -18.01 -38.43
N LEU A 329 27.93 -18.15 -37.14
CA LEU A 329 27.20 -19.07 -36.28
C LEU A 329 25.78 -18.56 -36.12
N VAL A 330 24.79 -19.38 -36.47
CA VAL A 330 23.49 -19.31 -35.80
C VAL A 330 23.76 -19.67 -34.36
N VAL A 331 23.89 -18.66 -33.49
CA VAL A 331 24.34 -18.92 -32.11
C VAL A 331 23.24 -19.65 -31.37
N ASP A 332 23.59 -20.81 -30.84
CA ASP A 332 22.64 -21.69 -30.16
C ASP A 332 22.26 -21.07 -28.80
N THR A 333 21.10 -20.41 -28.76
CA THR A 333 20.60 -19.69 -27.57
C THR A 333 20.00 -20.62 -26.52
N GLN A 334 19.97 -21.92 -26.78
CA GLN A 334 19.63 -22.94 -25.80
C GLN A 334 20.91 -23.47 -25.13
N PRO A 335 21.12 -23.21 -23.83
CA PRO A 335 22.12 -23.97 -23.08
C PRO A 335 21.75 -25.46 -23.08
N LYS A 336 22.72 -26.33 -23.40
CA LYS A 336 22.48 -27.76 -23.66
C LYS A 336 21.96 -28.57 -22.46
N ASP A 337 22.21 -28.11 -21.23
CA ASP A 337 21.55 -28.66 -20.05
C ASP A 337 20.06 -28.29 -20.09
N GLN A 338 19.21 -29.29 -20.38
CA GLN A 338 17.75 -29.17 -20.54
C GLN A 338 17.01 -28.55 -19.33
N ASN A 339 17.71 -28.34 -18.21
CA ASN A 339 17.19 -27.74 -16.98
C ASN A 339 17.58 -26.24 -16.81
N LEU A 340 18.23 -25.62 -17.81
CA LEU A 340 18.49 -24.19 -17.88
C LEU A 340 17.42 -23.45 -18.72
N PRO A 341 17.03 -22.21 -18.36
CA PRO A 341 16.19 -21.37 -19.22
C PRO A 341 16.93 -20.97 -20.51
N PRO A 342 16.22 -20.68 -21.61
CA PRO A 342 16.84 -20.09 -22.79
C PRO A 342 17.44 -18.71 -22.48
N LEU A 343 18.53 -18.39 -23.18
CA LEU A 343 19.22 -17.11 -23.05
C LEU A 343 18.63 -16.08 -24.03
N LYS A 344 18.37 -14.86 -23.57
CA LYS A 344 18.20 -13.71 -24.48
C LYS A 344 19.55 -13.46 -25.19
N PRO A 345 19.58 -12.89 -26.40
CA PRO A 345 20.84 -12.55 -27.07
C PRO A 345 21.74 -11.61 -26.24
N GLU A 346 21.14 -10.82 -25.35
CA GLU A 346 21.81 -9.93 -24.39
C GLU A 346 22.41 -10.68 -23.19
N ASP A 347 21.74 -11.74 -22.71
CA ASP A 347 22.23 -12.58 -21.61
C ASP A 347 23.54 -13.27 -21.97
N MET A 348 23.75 -13.52 -23.26
CA MET A 348 24.94 -14.18 -23.79
C MET A 348 26.24 -13.42 -23.48
N GLN A 349 26.20 -12.12 -23.17
CA GLN A 349 27.36 -11.36 -22.69
C GLN A 349 27.77 -11.72 -21.25
N TYR A 350 26.85 -12.25 -20.44
CA TYR A 350 27.03 -12.49 -19.00
C TYR A 350 27.03 -13.98 -18.64
N PHE A 351 26.54 -14.84 -19.53
CA PHE A 351 26.33 -16.27 -19.30
C PHE A 351 26.98 -17.17 -20.38
N ASP A 352 27.86 -16.64 -21.23
CA ASP A 352 28.64 -17.40 -22.23
C ASP A 352 29.37 -18.62 -21.63
N LYS A 353 29.92 -18.47 -20.42
CA LYS A 353 30.55 -19.54 -19.63
C LYS A 353 29.65 -20.75 -19.36
N LEU A 354 28.32 -20.64 -19.54
CA LEU A 354 27.36 -21.74 -19.42
C LEU A 354 27.04 -22.45 -20.76
N LEU A 355 27.44 -21.89 -21.91
CA LEU A 355 27.26 -22.51 -23.24
C LEU A 355 28.39 -23.48 -23.60
N ALA A 356 29.53 -23.39 -22.93
CA ALA A 356 30.69 -24.25 -23.18
C ALA A 356 30.60 -25.57 -22.40
N ASP A 357 30.53 -26.71 -23.09
CA ASP A 357 30.72 -28.03 -22.48
C ASP A 357 32.14 -28.14 -21.91
N VAL A 358 32.27 -28.17 -20.58
CA VAL A 358 33.54 -28.39 -19.87
C VAL A 358 33.28 -29.31 -18.70
N ASP A 359 34.07 -30.38 -18.63
CA ASP A 359 34.00 -31.45 -17.64
C ASP A 359 34.17 -30.91 -16.21
N GLU A 360 33.17 -31.14 -15.35
CA GLU A 360 33.14 -30.67 -13.95
C GLU A 360 34.35 -31.16 -13.12
N SER A 361 34.99 -32.26 -13.54
CA SER A 361 36.19 -32.79 -12.87
C SER A 361 37.48 -32.01 -13.17
N GLN A 362 37.49 -31.16 -14.21
CA GLN A 362 38.69 -30.43 -14.67
C GLN A 362 38.68 -28.94 -14.30
N LEU A 363 37.54 -28.41 -13.85
CA LEU A 363 37.39 -27.02 -13.42
C LEU A 363 38.06 -26.75 -12.06
N THR A 364 38.65 -25.56 -11.89
CA THR A 364 39.12 -25.16 -10.56
C THR A 364 37.95 -24.92 -9.60
N THR A 365 38.21 -25.03 -8.29
CA THR A 365 37.16 -24.86 -7.26
C THR A 365 36.57 -23.44 -7.18
N GLU A 366 37.15 -22.47 -7.88
CA GLU A 366 36.63 -21.11 -8.01
C GLU A 366 35.77 -20.95 -9.27
N GLU A 367 36.21 -21.45 -10.43
CA GLU A 367 35.42 -21.46 -11.67
C GLU A 367 34.14 -22.31 -11.53
N ALA A 368 34.22 -23.44 -10.83
CA ALA A 368 33.06 -24.25 -10.49
C ALA A 368 32.02 -23.47 -9.64
N LYS A 369 32.49 -22.62 -8.72
CA LYS A 369 31.59 -21.71 -7.96
C LYS A 369 31.02 -20.61 -8.84
N GLU A 370 31.81 -20.00 -9.73
CA GLU A 370 31.28 -19.03 -10.69
C GLU A 370 30.17 -19.65 -11.54
N ARG A 371 30.37 -20.86 -12.06
CA ARG A 371 29.35 -21.61 -12.82
C ARG A 371 28.10 -21.92 -12.00
N GLU A 372 28.23 -22.35 -10.74
CA GLU A 372 27.06 -22.58 -9.88
C GLU A 372 26.29 -21.27 -9.59
N ILE A 373 27.00 -20.16 -9.37
CA ILE A 373 26.41 -18.83 -9.17
C ILE A 373 25.67 -18.37 -10.43
N MET A 374 26.33 -18.38 -11.60
CA MET A 374 25.71 -18.01 -12.89
C MET A 374 24.47 -18.87 -13.18
N THR A 375 24.54 -20.18 -12.93
CA THR A 375 23.41 -21.11 -13.04
C THR A 375 22.22 -20.69 -12.18
N TYR A 376 22.45 -20.25 -10.94
CA TYR A 376 21.36 -19.75 -10.09
C TYR A 376 20.87 -18.37 -10.52
N LEU A 377 21.73 -17.45 -10.94
CA LEU A 377 21.33 -16.12 -11.40
C LEU A 377 20.47 -16.20 -12.67
N LEU A 378 20.84 -17.02 -13.65
CA LEU A 378 20.02 -17.25 -14.84
C LEU A 378 18.66 -17.89 -14.49
N LYS A 379 18.64 -18.87 -13.57
CA LYS A 379 17.39 -19.49 -13.08
C LYS A 379 16.54 -18.53 -12.21
N ILE A 380 17.09 -17.41 -11.75
CA ILE A 380 16.37 -16.33 -11.04
C ILE A 380 15.88 -15.24 -12.01
N LYS A 381 16.66 -14.88 -13.03
CA LYS A 381 16.27 -13.92 -14.09
C LYS A 381 15.23 -14.53 -15.03
N ASN A 382 15.63 -15.50 -15.85
CA ASN A 382 14.84 -16.03 -16.97
C ASN A 382 13.94 -17.22 -16.57
N GLY A 383 14.14 -17.81 -15.40
CA GLY A 383 13.45 -19.04 -15.00
C GLY A 383 11.93 -18.89 -14.79
N THR A 384 11.21 -20.01 -14.79
CA THR A 384 9.81 -20.05 -14.34
C THR A 384 9.70 -19.77 -12.83
N PRO A 385 8.57 -19.28 -12.29
CA PRO A 385 8.46 -18.96 -10.86
C PRO A 385 8.89 -20.08 -9.88
N PRO A 386 8.65 -21.38 -10.14
CA PRO A 386 9.22 -22.48 -9.35
C PRO A 386 10.76 -22.55 -9.42
N MET A 387 11.35 -22.36 -10.61
CA MET A 387 12.82 -22.33 -10.79
C MET A 387 13.43 -21.15 -10.03
N ARG A 388 12.86 -19.94 -10.15
CA ARG A 388 13.29 -18.74 -9.41
C ARG A 388 13.25 -18.99 -7.91
N LYS A 389 12.14 -19.54 -7.39
CA LYS A 389 11.98 -19.83 -5.96
C LYS A 389 12.98 -20.87 -5.45
N SER A 390 13.29 -21.89 -6.25
CA SER A 390 14.29 -22.91 -5.93
C SER A 390 15.72 -22.35 -5.94
N ALA A 391 16.10 -21.63 -6.99
CA ALA A 391 17.42 -21.01 -7.13
C ALA A 391 17.66 -19.92 -6.08
N LEU A 392 16.68 -19.04 -5.81
CA LEU A 392 16.76 -18.01 -4.78
C LEU A 392 16.88 -18.60 -3.37
N ARG A 393 16.32 -19.79 -3.12
CA ARG A 393 16.57 -20.54 -1.88
C ARG A 393 18.02 -21.07 -1.85
N LYS A 394 18.45 -21.79 -2.89
CA LYS A 394 19.79 -22.39 -2.95
C LYS A 394 20.92 -21.35 -2.82
N ILE A 395 20.85 -20.23 -3.54
CA ILE A 395 21.88 -19.18 -3.50
C ILE A 395 21.97 -18.49 -2.12
N THR A 396 20.86 -18.42 -1.37
CA THR A 396 20.82 -17.78 -0.04
C THR A 396 21.13 -18.73 1.12
N GLU A 397 20.90 -20.04 0.95
CA GLU A 397 21.42 -21.08 1.83
C GLU A 397 22.95 -21.26 1.65
N LYS A 398 23.45 -21.20 0.40
CA LYS A 398 24.88 -21.31 0.06
C LYS A 398 25.69 -20.00 0.13
N ALA A 399 25.09 -18.83 0.37
CA ALA A 399 25.75 -17.52 0.23
C ALA A 399 27.14 -17.41 0.92
N ARG A 400 27.27 -17.94 2.14
CA ARG A 400 28.56 -17.94 2.89
C ARG A 400 29.63 -18.89 2.31
N GLN A 401 29.24 -19.89 1.51
CA GLN A 401 30.17 -20.84 0.85
C GLN A 401 30.73 -20.30 -0.47
N PHE A 402 29.95 -19.45 -1.14
CA PHE A 402 30.36 -18.73 -2.36
C PHE A 402 31.27 -17.53 -2.05
N GLY A 403 30.96 -16.78 -0.99
CA GLY A 403 31.71 -15.58 -0.60
C GLY A 403 31.30 -14.33 -1.39
N ALA A 404 31.61 -13.15 -0.83
CA ALA A 404 31.12 -11.87 -1.34
C ALA A 404 31.66 -11.53 -2.75
N GLY A 405 32.95 -11.78 -3.00
CA GLY A 405 33.62 -11.42 -4.26
C GLY A 405 32.98 -12.02 -5.51
N PRO A 406 32.90 -13.36 -5.65
CA PRO A 406 32.28 -14.01 -6.81
C PRO A 406 30.80 -13.61 -7.00
N LEU A 407 30.04 -13.47 -5.90
CA LEU A 407 28.65 -13.04 -5.95
C LEU A 407 28.51 -11.61 -6.52
N PHE A 408 29.19 -10.61 -5.94
CA PHE A 408 29.08 -9.22 -6.41
C PHE A 408 29.77 -8.98 -7.75
N ASN A 409 30.77 -9.79 -8.14
CA ASN A 409 31.37 -9.70 -9.47
C ASN A 409 30.43 -10.14 -10.58
N GLN A 410 29.55 -11.12 -10.34
CA GLN A 410 28.57 -11.58 -11.34
C GLN A 410 27.23 -10.81 -11.26
N ILE A 411 26.78 -10.42 -10.06
CA ILE A 411 25.48 -9.75 -9.89
C ILE A 411 25.50 -8.28 -10.32
N LEU A 412 26.57 -7.53 -10.02
CA LEU A 412 26.59 -6.08 -10.25
C LEU A 412 26.62 -5.69 -11.75
N PRO A 413 27.34 -6.39 -12.66
CA PRO A 413 27.24 -6.12 -14.10
C PRO A 413 25.82 -6.32 -14.66
N LEU A 414 25.13 -7.39 -14.25
CA LEU A 414 23.74 -7.65 -14.62
C LEU A 414 22.79 -6.53 -14.19
N LEU A 415 23.07 -5.87 -13.06
CA LEU A 415 22.25 -4.75 -12.57
C LEU A 415 22.58 -3.40 -13.26
N MET A 416 23.70 -3.31 -14.00
CA MET A 416 24.06 -2.14 -14.81
C MET A 416 23.59 -2.25 -16.28
N SER A 417 23.09 -3.41 -16.74
CA SER A 417 22.70 -3.56 -18.15
C SER A 417 21.43 -2.73 -18.45
N PRO A 418 21.45 -1.80 -19.43
CA PRO A 418 20.35 -0.87 -19.67
C PRO A 418 19.10 -1.53 -20.31
N THR A 419 19.18 -2.82 -20.67
CA THR A 419 18.08 -3.61 -21.24
C THR A 419 17.36 -4.48 -20.18
N LEU A 420 17.76 -4.37 -18.91
CA LEU A 420 17.18 -5.13 -17.80
C LEU A 420 15.74 -4.67 -17.52
N GLU A 421 14.78 -5.58 -17.65
CA GLU A 421 13.37 -5.29 -17.32
C GLU A 421 13.21 -5.01 -15.82
N ASP A 422 12.28 -4.13 -15.42
CA ASP A 422 12.13 -3.75 -14.01
C ASP A 422 11.78 -4.93 -13.10
N GLN A 423 11.08 -5.95 -13.62
CA GLN A 423 10.83 -7.19 -12.88
C GLN A 423 12.09 -8.07 -12.75
N GLU A 424 13.01 -8.04 -13.72
CA GLU A 424 14.33 -8.69 -13.63
C GLU A 424 15.24 -7.95 -12.63
N ARG A 425 15.24 -6.61 -12.69
CA ARG A 425 15.90 -5.71 -11.74
C ARG A 425 15.48 -6.03 -10.30
N HIS A 426 14.17 -6.08 -10.05
CA HIS A 426 13.55 -6.44 -8.78
C HIS A 426 13.96 -7.83 -8.26
N LEU A 427 14.14 -8.80 -9.16
CA LEU A 427 14.60 -10.15 -8.81
C LEU A 427 16.09 -10.15 -8.40
N LEU A 428 16.95 -9.40 -9.09
CA LEU A 428 18.36 -9.24 -8.73
C LEU A 428 18.54 -8.45 -7.41
N VAL A 429 17.76 -7.38 -7.20
CA VAL A 429 17.68 -6.67 -5.91
C VAL A 429 17.36 -7.64 -4.77
N LYS A 430 16.36 -8.51 -4.95
CA LYS A 430 15.97 -9.54 -3.96
C LYS A 430 17.01 -10.65 -3.77
N VAL A 431 17.96 -10.82 -4.69
CA VAL A 431 19.18 -11.61 -4.43
C VAL A 431 20.14 -10.81 -3.55
N ILE A 432 20.46 -9.57 -3.94
CA ILE A 432 21.42 -8.69 -3.23
C ILE A 432 21.06 -8.55 -1.75
N ASP A 433 19.82 -8.15 -1.43
CA ASP A 433 19.36 -8.00 -0.05
C ASP A 433 19.58 -9.27 0.79
N ARG A 434 19.15 -10.43 0.26
CA ARG A 434 19.24 -11.71 0.96
C ARG A 434 20.67 -12.22 1.11
N ILE A 435 21.59 -11.90 0.18
CA ILE A 435 23.01 -12.24 0.35
C ILE A 435 23.71 -11.25 1.29
N LEU A 436 23.38 -9.96 1.28
CA LEU A 436 23.91 -8.98 2.25
C LEU A 436 23.63 -9.42 3.69
N TYR A 437 22.38 -9.78 3.99
CA TYR A 437 21.96 -10.28 5.31
C TYR A 437 22.68 -11.58 5.72
N LYS A 438 23.24 -12.35 4.77
CA LYS A 438 23.99 -13.57 5.06
C LYS A 438 25.50 -13.35 5.12
N LEU A 439 26.05 -12.42 4.33
CA LEU A 439 27.49 -12.17 4.20
C LEU A 439 28.04 -11.30 5.32
N ASP A 440 27.23 -10.38 5.86
CA ASP A 440 27.58 -9.57 7.04
C ASP A 440 28.91 -8.83 6.82
N ASP A 441 29.88 -8.91 7.74
CA ASP A 441 31.21 -8.28 7.62
C ASP A 441 31.96 -8.50 6.29
N LEU A 442 31.69 -9.59 5.57
CA LEU A 442 32.36 -9.92 4.30
C LEU A 442 32.08 -8.91 3.17
N VAL A 443 31.09 -8.03 3.33
CA VAL A 443 30.72 -7.04 2.30
C VAL A 443 31.63 -5.80 2.29
N ARG A 444 32.36 -5.54 3.39
CA ARG A 444 33.11 -4.28 3.62
C ARG A 444 34.02 -3.84 2.45
N PRO A 445 34.79 -4.72 1.77
CA PRO A 445 35.63 -4.30 0.63
C PRO A 445 34.84 -3.90 -0.62
N TYR A 446 33.59 -4.36 -0.75
CA TYR A 446 32.76 -4.20 -1.94
C TYR A 446 31.78 -3.02 -1.84
N VAL A 447 31.72 -2.35 -0.69
CA VAL A 447 30.79 -1.24 -0.39
C VAL A 447 30.78 -0.17 -1.49
N HIS A 448 31.94 0.28 -1.97
CA HIS A 448 32.03 1.25 -3.06
C HIS A 448 31.43 0.73 -4.37
N LYS A 449 31.78 -0.51 -4.77
CA LYS A 449 31.29 -1.13 -6.00
C LYS A 449 29.78 -1.37 -5.96
N ILE A 450 29.22 -1.67 -4.79
CA ILE A 450 27.76 -1.77 -4.59
C ILE A 450 27.11 -0.38 -4.64
N LEU A 451 27.65 0.61 -3.93
CA LEU A 451 27.10 1.96 -3.90
C LEU A 451 27.01 2.58 -5.30
N VAL A 452 28.07 2.50 -6.12
CA VAL A 452 28.07 3.07 -7.48
C VAL A 452 26.93 2.52 -8.37
N VAL A 453 26.49 1.27 -8.15
CA VAL A 453 25.40 0.65 -8.92
C VAL A 453 24.02 0.93 -8.32
N ILE A 454 23.92 1.08 -7.00
CA ILE A 454 22.64 1.24 -6.28
C ILE A 454 22.26 2.71 -6.05
N GLU A 455 23.23 3.63 -5.99
CA GLU A 455 23.01 5.07 -5.83
C GLU A 455 22.13 5.71 -6.93
N PRO A 456 22.28 5.37 -8.23
CA PRO A 456 21.38 5.82 -9.28
C PRO A 456 19.90 5.48 -9.03
N LEU A 457 19.62 4.30 -8.44
CA LEU A 457 18.25 3.85 -8.15
C LEU A 457 17.52 4.78 -7.17
N LEU A 458 18.24 5.58 -6.36
CA LEU A 458 17.64 6.59 -5.47
C LEU A 458 17.03 7.80 -6.21
N ILE A 459 17.29 7.92 -7.52
CA ILE A 459 16.86 9.03 -8.38
C ILE A 459 15.95 8.55 -9.53
N ASP A 460 15.88 7.24 -9.78
CA ASP A 460 15.00 6.60 -10.77
C ASP A 460 13.56 7.15 -10.72
N GLU A 461 12.84 7.17 -11.85
CA GLU A 461 11.48 7.70 -11.94
C GLU A 461 10.44 6.78 -11.26
N ASP A 462 10.70 5.46 -11.22
CA ASP A 462 9.85 4.52 -10.50
C ASP A 462 9.99 4.67 -8.97
N TYR A 463 8.87 4.55 -8.25
CA TYR A 463 8.86 4.52 -6.80
C TYR A 463 9.44 3.23 -6.21
N TYR A 464 9.21 2.07 -6.83
CA TYR A 464 9.66 0.78 -6.29
C TYR A 464 11.18 0.63 -6.43
N ALA A 465 11.77 0.93 -7.58
CA ALA A 465 13.21 1.04 -7.78
C ALA A 465 13.87 1.98 -6.74
N ARG A 466 13.24 3.13 -6.46
CA ARG A 466 13.68 4.03 -5.38
C ARG A 466 13.56 3.41 -3.99
N VAL A 467 12.53 2.62 -3.68
CA VAL A 467 12.40 1.89 -2.39
C VAL A 467 13.51 0.87 -2.26
N GLU A 468 13.71 0.06 -3.30
CA GLU A 468 14.68 -1.04 -3.35
C GLU A 468 16.13 -0.54 -3.18
N GLY A 469 16.48 0.58 -3.82
CA GLY A 469 17.76 1.25 -3.59
C GLY A 469 17.96 1.70 -2.14
N ARG A 470 16.88 2.14 -1.45
CA ARG A 470 16.93 2.48 -0.01
C ARG A 470 17.07 1.24 0.87
N GLU A 471 16.39 0.15 0.56
CA GLU A 471 16.48 -1.11 1.32
C GLU A 471 17.89 -1.72 1.23
N ILE A 472 18.46 -1.80 0.02
CA ILE A 472 19.83 -2.29 -0.18
C ILE A 472 20.84 -1.41 0.56
N ILE A 473 20.77 -0.07 0.44
CA ILE A 473 21.71 0.82 1.13
C ILE A 473 21.53 0.77 2.66
N SER A 474 20.29 0.60 3.15
CA SER A 474 20.00 0.41 4.58
C SER A 474 20.62 -0.87 5.13
N ASN A 475 20.51 -1.99 4.42
CA ASN A 475 21.05 -3.28 4.87
C ASN A 475 22.57 -3.40 4.62
N LEU A 476 23.10 -2.78 3.57
CA LEU A 476 24.54 -2.57 3.37
C LEU A 476 25.15 -1.73 4.50
N ALA A 477 24.49 -0.65 4.92
CA ALA A 477 24.97 0.20 6.02
C ALA A 477 25.07 -0.55 7.35
N LYS A 478 24.11 -1.46 7.64
CA LYS A 478 24.13 -2.33 8.83
C LYS A 478 25.26 -3.35 8.78
N ALA A 479 25.49 -3.99 7.63
CA ALA A 479 26.55 -5.00 7.45
C ALA A 479 27.97 -4.41 7.34
N ALA A 480 28.13 -3.22 6.76
CA ALA A 480 29.44 -2.57 6.61
C ALA A 480 29.84 -1.69 7.81
N GLY A 481 28.85 -1.12 8.51
CA GLY A 481 29.05 -0.19 9.63
C GLY A 481 29.38 1.25 9.19
N LEU A 482 29.05 2.21 10.06
CA LEU A 482 29.08 3.64 9.75
C LEU A 482 30.45 4.16 9.27
N ALA A 483 31.54 3.71 9.90
CA ALA A 483 32.89 4.18 9.60
C ALA A 483 33.30 3.85 8.15
N THR A 484 33.00 2.63 7.69
CA THR A 484 33.25 2.22 6.30
C THR A 484 32.39 3.05 5.34
N MET A 485 31.08 3.16 5.58
CA MET A 485 30.17 3.97 4.75
C MET A 485 30.64 5.44 4.62
N ILE A 486 31.03 6.08 5.72
CA ILE A 486 31.60 7.44 5.73
C ILE A 486 32.91 7.48 4.92
N SER A 487 33.82 6.52 5.13
CA SER A 487 35.11 6.52 4.43
C SER A 487 34.97 6.39 2.91
N THR A 488 33.99 5.61 2.45
CA THR A 488 33.73 5.34 1.03
C THR A 488 33.11 6.53 0.30
N MET A 489 32.05 7.14 0.85
CA MET A 489 31.30 8.22 0.19
C MET A 489 31.89 9.63 0.43
N ARG A 490 32.94 9.76 1.24
CA ARG A 490 33.56 11.06 1.55
C ARG A 490 34.14 11.80 0.33
N PRO A 491 34.81 11.15 -0.64
CA PRO A 491 35.32 11.84 -1.83
C PRO A 491 34.22 12.38 -2.76
N ASP A 492 33.04 11.79 -2.72
CA ASP A 492 31.93 12.14 -3.60
C ASP A 492 31.15 13.40 -3.15
N ILE A 493 31.38 13.85 -1.91
CA ILE A 493 30.72 15.02 -1.31
C ILE A 493 31.14 16.35 -1.96
N ASP A 494 32.41 16.50 -2.34
CA ASP A 494 32.96 17.67 -3.01
C ASP A 494 33.41 17.43 -4.46
N ASN A 495 32.98 16.31 -5.04
CA ASN A 495 33.03 16.05 -6.48
C ASN A 495 32.44 17.22 -7.28
N ILE A 496 32.99 17.53 -8.45
CA ILE A 496 32.57 18.65 -9.28
C ILE A 496 31.13 18.42 -9.79
N ASP A 497 30.81 17.19 -10.18
CA ASP A 497 29.50 16.81 -10.72
C ASP A 497 28.37 17.02 -9.69
N GLU A 498 27.23 17.52 -10.17
CA GLU A 498 26.02 17.71 -9.36
C GLU A 498 25.14 16.45 -9.34
N TYR A 499 25.29 15.51 -10.28
CA TYR A 499 24.59 14.22 -10.25
C TYR A 499 25.13 13.32 -9.13
N VAL A 500 26.45 13.07 -9.07
CA VAL A 500 27.07 12.31 -7.96
C VAL A 500 26.76 12.94 -6.60
N ARG A 501 26.93 14.26 -6.45
CA ARG A 501 26.54 14.97 -5.20
C ARG A 501 25.04 14.91 -4.89
N ASN A 502 24.18 14.54 -5.83
CA ASN A 502 22.74 14.32 -5.62
C ASN A 502 22.43 12.88 -5.18
N THR A 503 23.07 11.87 -5.77
CA THR A 503 22.91 10.47 -5.36
C THR A 503 23.49 10.24 -3.97
N THR A 504 24.73 10.69 -3.74
CA THR A 504 25.44 10.49 -2.47
C THR A 504 24.75 11.24 -1.32
N ALA A 505 24.15 12.41 -1.60
CA ALA A 505 23.35 13.11 -0.60
C ALA A 505 22.09 12.33 -0.16
N ARG A 506 21.49 11.54 -1.07
CA ARG A 506 20.37 10.64 -0.76
C ARG A 506 20.88 9.39 -0.04
N ALA A 507 22.01 8.81 -0.48
CA ALA A 507 22.61 7.63 0.16
C ALA A 507 22.96 7.90 1.63
N PHE A 508 23.59 9.03 1.95
CA PHE A 508 23.86 9.42 3.34
C PHE A 508 22.60 9.59 4.19
N ALA A 509 21.48 10.05 3.62
CA ALA A 509 20.21 10.11 4.34
C ALA A 509 19.65 8.70 4.63
N VAL A 510 19.79 7.76 3.70
CA VAL A 510 19.45 6.34 3.94
C VAL A 510 20.35 5.76 5.05
N VAL A 511 21.66 6.00 5.01
CA VAL A 511 22.59 5.58 6.08
C VAL A 511 22.21 6.19 7.43
N ALA A 512 21.79 7.45 7.47
CA ALA A 512 21.30 8.10 8.69
C ALA A 512 20.00 7.47 9.22
N SER A 513 19.10 7.01 8.34
CA SER A 513 17.88 6.29 8.73
C SER A 513 18.17 4.87 9.23
N ALA A 514 19.19 4.21 8.67
CA ALA A 514 19.57 2.83 8.99
C ALA A 514 20.42 2.69 10.26
N LEU A 515 21.26 3.69 10.57
CA LEU A 515 22.22 3.68 11.68
C LEU A 515 21.96 4.76 12.75
N GLY A 516 20.94 5.60 12.54
CA GLY A 516 20.54 6.69 13.43
C GLY A 516 21.25 8.02 13.15
N ILE A 517 20.47 9.10 13.13
CA ILE A 517 20.95 10.48 12.92
C ILE A 517 22.09 10.87 13.89
N PRO A 518 22.04 10.57 15.21
CA PRO A 518 23.07 11.03 16.17
C PRO A 518 24.51 10.66 15.79
N ALA A 519 24.71 9.46 15.23
CA ALA A 519 26.03 8.98 14.86
C ALA A 519 26.61 9.73 13.64
N LEU A 520 25.77 10.30 12.77
CA LEU A 520 26.18 11.09 11.60
C LEU A 520 26.30 12.60 11.91
N LEU A 521 25.73 13.11 13.02
CA LEU A 521 25.79 14.55 13.36
C LEU A 521 27.21 15.15 13.39
N PRO A 522 28.26 14.49 13.95
CA PRO A 522 29.62 15.04 13.94
C PRO A 522 30.19 15.20 12.52
N PHE A 523 29.86 14.25 11.63
CA PHE A 523 30.25 14.29 10.23
C PHE A 523 29.54 15.41 9.47
N LEU A 524 28.21 15.55 9.64
CA LEU A 524 27.43 16.64 9.04
C LEU A 524 27.92 18.01 9.52
N LYS A 525 28.24 18.16 10.80
CA LYS A 525 28.80 19.40 11.38
C LYS A 525 30.14 19.78 10.75
N ALA A 526 31.00 18.80 10.44
CA ALA A 526 32.27 19.03 9.74
C ALA A 526 32.09 19.34 8.24
N VAL A 527 31.15 18.68 7.56
CA VAL A 527 30.89 18.89 6.11
C VAL A 527 30.21 20.23 5.85
N CYS A 528 29.13 20.55 6.59
CA CYS A 528 28.37 21.81 6.39
C CYS A 528 29.17 23.06 6.74
N LYS A 529 30.16 22.94 7.65
CA LYS A 529 31.06 24.04 8.06
C LYS A 529 32.47 23.91 7.43
N SER A 530 32.61 23.10 6.37
CA SER A 530 33.86 22.92 5.62
C SER A 530 34.29 24.21 4.90
N LYS A 531 35.53 24.63 5.11
CA LYS A 531 36.14 25.77 4.38
C LYS A 531 36.79 25.39 3.05
N LYS A 532 36.86 24.08 2.71
CA LYS A 532 37.60 23.61 1.51
C LYS A 532 36.87 23.88 0.20
N SER A 533 35.56 23.67 0.18
CA SER A 533 34.73 23.76 -1.04
C SER A 533 33.31 24.16 -0.68
N TRP A 534 32.66 24.97 -1.52
CA TRP A 534 31.24 25.29 -1.34
C TRP A 534 30.36 24.10 -1.74
N GLN A 535 30.88 23.22 -2.60
CA GLN A 535 30.28 21.93 -2.96
C GLN A 535 30.07 21.06 -1.71
N ALA A 536 31.08 20.88 -0.85
CA ALA A 536 30.92 20.14 0.41
C ALA A 536 29.80 20.72 1.28
N ARG A 537 29.79 22.05 1.47
CA ARG A 537 28.76 22.74 2.27
C ARG A 537 27.36 22.53 1.69
N HIS A 538 27.21 22.69 0.38
CA HIS A 538 25.97 22.44 -0.35
C HIS A 538 25.49 20.98 -0.20
N THR A 539 26.37 20.00 -0.40
CA THR A 539 26.04 18.57 -0.28
C THR A 539 25.68 18.20 1.16
N GLY A 540 26.41 18.70 2.17
CA GLY A 540 26.08 18.47 3.59
C GLY A 540 24.70 18.96 3.97
N ILE A 541 24.33 20.18 3.55
CA ILE A 541 23.00 20.75 3.79
C ILE A 541 21.93 20.00 2.98
N LYS A 542 22.26 19.50 1.78
CA LYS A 542 21.39 18.62 1.00
C LYS A 542 21.17 17.25 1.69
N ILE A 543 22.17 16.68 2.38
CA ILE A 543 21.97 15.48 3.22
C ILE A 543 20.96 15.79 4.33
N VAL A 544 21.08 16.93 5.02
CA VAL A 544 20.11 17.34 6.05
C VAL A 544 18.69 17.47 5.47
N GLN A 545 18.54 18.00 4.25
CA GLN A 545 17.26 18.02 3.55
C GLN A 545 16.74 16.61 3.20
N GLN A 546 17.59 15.68 2.74
CA GLN A 546 17.14 14.32 2.43
C GLN A 546 16.82 13.52 3.71
N ILE A 547 17.50 13.80 4.82
CA ILE A 547 17.10 13.30 6.16
C ILE A 547 15.73 13.86 6.53
N ALA A 548 15.47 15.16 6.30
CA ALA A 548 14.18 15.79 6.52
C ALA A 548 13.03 15.05 5.80
N ILE A 549 13.23 14.74 4.52
CA ILE A 549 12.23 14.07 3.68
C ILE A 549 12.07 12.58 4.04
N LEU A 550 13.17 11.88 4.39
CA LEU A 550 13.13 10.43 4.63
C LEU A 550 12.65 10.03 6.03
N MET A 551 12.94 10.84 7.05
CA MET A 551 12.62 10.52 8.45
C MET A 551 11.32 11.18 8.95
N GLY A 552 10.86 12.25 8.30
CA GLY A 552 9.65 12.97 8.69
C GLY A 552 9.63 13.35 10.18
N CYS A 553 8.52 13.08 10.86
CA CYS A 553 8.33 13.37 12.29
C CYS A 553 9.38 12.76 13.24
N GLY A 554 10.11 11.70 12.81
CA GLY A 554 11.18 11.07 13.59
C GLY A 554 12.40 11.96 13.88
N ILE A 555 12.43 13.19 13.37
CA ILE A 555 13.54 14.13 13.48
C ILE A 555 13.47 14.99 14.75
N LEU A 556 12.29 15.12 15.37
CA LEU A 556 12.07 16.07 16.48
C LEU A 556 13.14 16.01 17.60
N PRO A 557 13.63 14.84 18.06
CA PRO A 557 14.70 14.75 19.08
C PRO A 557 16.09 15.24 18.63
N HIS A 558 16.27 15.49 17.33
CA HIS A 558 17.55 15.86 16.70
C HIS A 558 17.46 17.17 15.91
N LEU A 559 16.27 17.75 15.80
CA LEU A 559 15.95 18.94 15.01
C LEU A 559 16.89 20.11 15.32
N ARG A 560 17.01 20.49 16.59
CA ARG A 560 17.92 21.56 17.05
C ARG A 560 19.36 21.34 16.58
N GLY A 561 19.88 20.12 16.73
CA GLY A 561 21.24 19.77 16.30
C GLY A 561 21.45 19.86 14.79
N LEU A 562 20.41 19.60 13.99
CA LEU A 562 20.43 19.78 12.53
C LEU A 562 20.33 21.27 12.14
N VAL A 563 19.49 22.07 12.84
CA VAL A 563 19.37 23.51 12.57
C VAL A 563 20.66 24.26 12.92
N GLU A 564 21.26 24.00 14.09
CA GLU A 564 22.56 24.54 14.50
C GLU A 564 23.73 24.13 13.56
N ILE A 565 23.56 23.08 12.75
CA ILE A 565 24.52 22.70 11.70
C ILE A 565 24.35 23.55 10.44
N ILE A 566 23.11 23.82 10.01
CA ILE A 566 22.82 24.45 8.71
C ILE A 566 22.62 25.98 8.76
N GLU A 567 22.32 26.58 9.91
CA GLU A 567 22.01 28.02 10.05
C GLU A 567 22.99 28.97 9.35
N ALA A 568 24.29 28.65 9.41
CA ALA A 568 25.37 29.45 8.80
C ALA A 568 25.33 29.47 7.26
N GLY A 569 24.63 28.52 6.63
CA GLY A 569 24.42 28.46 5.19
C GLY A 569 23.47 29.55 4.66
N LEU A 570 22.64 30.16 5.52
CA LEU A 570 21.77 31.29 5.15
C LEU A 570 22.55 32.57 4.85
N THR A 571 23.73 32.73 5.45
CA THR A 571 24.61 33.90 5.31
C THR A 571 25.83 33.64 4.44
N ASP A 572 25.90 32.48 3.77
CA ASP A 572 26.99 32.14 2.85
C ASP A 572 26.99 33.04 1.60
N ASP A 573 28.15 33.39 1.07
CA ASP A 573 28.30 34.22 -0.13
C ASP A 573 27.69 33.56 -1.37
N GLN A 574 27.77 32.23 -1.45
CA GLN A 574 27.31 31.45 -2.60
C GLN A 574 25.79 31.26 -2.59
N GLN A 575 25.10 31.80 -3.60
CA GLN A 575 23.63 31.76 -3.68
C GLN A 575 23.06 30.34 -3.70
N LYS A 576 23.72 29.38 -4.37
CA LYS A 576 23.29 27.97 -4.34
C LYS A 576 23.20 27.42 -2.91
N VAL A 577 24.12 27.81 -2.02
CA VAL A 577 24.12 27.36 -0.62
C VAL A 577 23.00 28.02 0.18
N ARG A 578 22.78 29.33 0.03
CA ARG A 578 21.64 30.02 0.67
C ARG A 578 20.29 29.39 0.27
N THR A 579 20.11 29.09 -1.02
CA THR A 579 18.89 28.46 -1.54
C THR A 579 18.68 27.06 -0.96
N ILE A 580 19.67 26.16 -0.99
CA ILE A 580 19.49 24.80 -0.42
C ILE A 580 19.30 24.84 1.10
N THR A 581 19.89 25.82 1.80
CA THR A 581 19.69 26.01 3.24
C THR A 581 18.25 26.36 3.58
N ALA A 582 17.67 27.33 2.88
CA ALA A 582 16.25 27.67 3.05
C ALA A 582 15.32 26.50 2.68
N LEU A 583 15.64 25.73 1.62
CA LEU A 583 14.88 24.53 1.26
C LEU A 583 15.07 23.36 2.25
N ALA A 584 16.19 23.28 2.96
CA ALA A 584 16.42 22.32 4.05
C ALA A 584 15.63 22.71 5.31
N ILE A 585 15.61 24.00 5.67
CA ILE A 585 14.79 24.53 6.77
C ILE A 585 13.30 24.30 6.48
N ALA A 586 12.84 24.58 5.26
CA ALA A 586 11.46 24.31 4.85
C ALA A 586 11.09 22.83 5.04
N ALA A 587 11.96 21.91 4.65
CA ALA A 587 11.74 20.47 4.81
C ALA A 587 11.82 20.01 6.28
N LEU A 588 12.70 20.61 7.10
CA LEU A 588 12.76 20.33 8.54
C LEU A 588 11.51 20.83 9.27
N ALA A 589 10.97 21.99 8.89
CA ALA A 589 9.75 22.54 9.47
C ALA A 589 8.51 21.73 9.01
N GLU A 590 8.44 21.35 7.73
CA GLU A 590 7.46 20.38 7.20
C GLU A 590 7.48 19.05 7.97
N ALA A 591 8.67 18.53 8.27
CA ALA A 591 8.85 17.30 9.01
C ALA A 591 8.54 17.41 10.52
N ALA A 592 8.73 18.59 11.12
CA ALA A 592 8.50 18.83 12.56
C ALA A 592 7.06 19.28 12.91
N THR A 593 6.31 19.79 11.93
CA THR A 593 4.96 20.38 12.11
C THR A 593 4.05 19.44 12.92
N PRO A 594 3.37 19.92 13.99
CA PRO A 594 3.27 21.31 14.45
C PRO A 594 4.32 21.72 15.51
N TYR A 595 5.27 20.85 15.86
CA TYR A 595 6.18 21.06 16.99
C TYR A 595 7.54 21.66 16.57
N GLY A 596 8.32 22.10 17.56
CA GLY A 596 9.75 22.38 17.38
C GLY A 596 10.13 23.80 17.00
N ILE A 597 9.23 24.78 17.09
CA ILE A 597 9.51 26.21 16.80
C ILE A 597 10.75 26.76 17.54
N GLU A 598 10.96 26.34 18.79
CA GLU A 598 12.14 26.65 19.61
C GLU A 598 13.48 26.34 18.90
N SER A 599 13.51 25.33 18.03
CA SER A 599 14.71 24.93 17.29
C SER A 599 15.03 25.85 16.11
N PHE A 600 14.12 26.75 15.73
CA PHE A 600 14.25 27.62 14.55
C PHE A 600 14.49 29.10 14.87
N ASP A 601 14.49 29.52 16.14
CA ASP A 601 14.63 30.93 16.56
C ASP A 601 15.87 31.62 15.94
N SER A 602 17.05 30.99 16.01
CA SER A 602 18.30 31.53 15.43
C SER A 602 18.21 31.76 13.91
N VAL A 603 17.33 31.02 13.23
CA VAL A 603 17.12 31.00 11.79
C VAL A 603 16.07 32.03 11.32
N LEU A 604 15.11 32.41 12.18
CA LEU A 604 14.07 33.38 11.83
C LEU A 604 14.66 34.71 11.34
N LYS A 605 15.49 35.36 12.16
CA LYS A 605 16.03 36.70 11.88
C LYS A 605 16.85 36.78 10.57
N PRO A 606 17.73 35.79 10.24
CA PRO A 606 18.33 35.68 8.91
C PRO A 606 17.31 35.56 7.76
N LEU A 607 16.28 34.72 7.88
CA LEU A 607 15.25 34.55 6.85
C LEU A 607 14.47 35.85 6.59
N TRP A 608 14.08 36.58 7.65
CA TRP A 608 13.40 37.87 7.55
C TRP A 608 14.21 38.94 6.79
N LYS A 609 15.52 39.02 7.07
CA LYS A 609 16.44 39.90 6.32
C LYS A 609 16.57 39.44 4.86
N GLY A 610 16.57 38.12 4.61
CA GLY A 610 16.62 37.53 3.28
C GLY A 610 15.42 37.88 2.41
N ILE A 611 14.19 37.71 2.90
CA ILE A 611 12.96 38.01 2.13
C ILE A 611 12.92 39.48 1.67
N ARG A 612 13.35 40.42 2.52
CA ARG A 612 13.38 41.85 2.17
C ARG A 612 14.52 42.25 1.21
N SER A 613 15.54 41.42 1.02
CA SER A 613 16.75 41.75 0.23
C SER A 613 17.01 40.88 -0.99
N HIS A 614 16.45 39.67 -1.07
CA HIS A 614 16.60 38.75 -2.19
C HIS A 614 15.41 38.83 -3.17
N ARG A 615 15.63 38.40 -4.41
CA ARG A 615 14.62 38.31 -5.49
C ARG A 615 14.80 37.01 -6.30
N GLY A 616 13.80 36.67 -7.12
CA GLY A 616 13.80 35.44 -7.94
C GLY A 616 13.87 34.16 -7.10
N LYS A 617 14.47 33.09 -7.63
CA LYS A 617 14.49 31.76 -6.99
C LYS A 617 15.09 31.71 -5.58
N GLY A 618 15.96 32.67 -5.22
CA GLY A 618 16.44 32.84 -3.85
C GLY A 618 15.35 33.32 -2.88
N LEU A 619 14.54 34.30 -3.29
CA LEU A 619 13.36 34.75 -2.54
C LEU A 619 12.32 33.64 -2.42
N ALA A 620 12.10 32.86 -3.50
CA ALA A 620 11.16 31.74 -3.50
C ALA A 620 11.50 30.70 -2.41
N ALA A 621 12.76 30.29 -2.29
CA ALA A 621 13.18 29.34 -1.26
C ALA A 621 13.01 29.91 0.17
N PHE A 622 13.25 31.20 0.38
CA PHE A 622 13.06 31.86 1.69
C PHE A 622 11.59 32.03 2.05
N LEU A 623 10.72 32.35 1.08
CA LEU A 623 9.26 32.34 1.25
C LEU A 623 8.76 30.95 1.59
N LYS A 624 9.24 29.89 0.91
CA LYS A 624 8.90 28.51 1.28
C LYS A 624 9.32 28.20 2.72
N ALA A 625 10.54 28.57 3.14
CA ALA A 625 11.00 28.35 4.51
C ALA A 625 10.07 29.00 5.54
N ILE A 626 9.70 30.28 5.36
CA ILE A 626 8.83 30.98 6.31
C ILE A 626 7.38 30.48 6.27
N GLY A 627 6.82 30.12 5.10
CA GLY A 627 5.48 29.52 5.02
C GLY A 627 5.35 28.19 5.75
N TYR A 628 6.42 27.39 5.82
CA TYR A 628 6.46 26.19 6.65
C TYR A 628 6.77 26.44 8.13
N LEU A 629 7.24 27.63 8.51
CA LEU A 629 7.50 27.99 9.91
C LEU A 629 6.31 28.68 10.59
N ILE A 630 5.49 29.45 9.84
CA ILE A 630 4.32 30.15 10.39
C ILE A 630 3.34 29.21 11.13
N PRO A 631 2.99 28.01 10.62
CA PRO A 631 2.10 27.07 11.32
C PRO A 631 2.67 26.42 12.60
N LEU A 632 3.95 26.66 12.93
CA LEU A 632 4.58 26.20 14.18
C LEU A 632 4.61 27.33 15.24
N MET A 633 4.23 28.56 14.89
CA MET A 633 4.27 29.73 15.77
C MET A 633 2.97 29.89 16.57
N ASP A 634 3.09 30.46 17.78
CA ASP A 634 1.93 30.93 18.52
C ASP A 634 1.14 31.98 17.74
N ALA A 635 -0.17 32.04 17.94
CA ALA A 635 -1.11 32.84 17.16
C ALA A 635 -0.73 34.33 17.04
N GLU A 636 -0.18 34.94 18.09
CA GLU A 636 0.27 36.34 18.10
C GLU A 636 1.43 36.59 17.12
N TYR A 637 2.47 35.74 17.20
CA TYR A 637 3.62 35.80 16.29
C TYR A 637 3.23 35.43 14.86
N ALA A 638 2.36 34.42 14.68
CA ALA A 638 1.83 34.03 13.39
C ALA A 638 1.07 35.17 12.69
N ASN A 639 0.24 35.93 13.43
CA ASN A 639 -0.49 37.10 12.90
C ASN A 639 0.48 38.19 12.44
N TYR A 640 1.42 38.59 13.32
CA TYR A 640 2.43 39.62 13.02
C TYR A 640 3.27 39.26 11.79
N TYR A 641 3.82 38.05 11.76
CA TYR A 641 4.66 37.58 10.66
C TYR A 641 3.87 37.33 9.37
N THR A 642 2.62 36.90 9.44
CA THR A 642 1.76 36.75 8.25
C THR A 642 1.50 38.10 7.58
N ARG A 643 1.14 39.15 8.33
CA ARG A 643 0.88 40.49 7.77
C ARG A 643 2.10 41.06 7.04
N GLU A 644 3.29 40.91 7.64
CA GLU A 644 4.58 41.29 7.05
C GLU A 644 4.91 40.51 5.76
N VAL A 645 4.63 39.20 5.71
CA VAL A 645 4.84 38.37 4.51
C VAL A 645 3.80 38.66 3.42
N MET A 646 2.56 38.97 3.79
CA MET A 646 1.45 39.11 2.84
C MET A 646 1.67 40.24 1.84
N LEU A 647 2.24 41.37 2.27
CA LEU A 647 2.67 42.47 1.39
C LEU A 647 3.64 42.01 0.29
N ILE A 648 4.45 40.99 0.59
CA ILE A 648 5.45 40.43 -0.32
C ILE A 648 4.85 39.31 -1.17
N LEU A 649 3.90 38.52 -0.63
CA LEU A 649 3.14 37.53 -1.40
C LEU A 649 2.29 38.22 -2.48
N ILE A 650 1.47 39.22 -2.12
CA ILE A 650 0.59 39.94 -3.05
C ILE A 650 1.40 40.56 -4.20
N ARG A 651 2.58 41.12 -3.92
CA ARG A 651 3.51 41.65 -4.94
C ARG A 651 3.94 40.59 -5.96
N GLU A 652 4.03 39.33 -5.55
CA GLU A 652 4.53 38.20 -6.35
C GLU A 652 3.41 37.31 -6.91
N PHE A 653 2.12 37.57 -6.61
CA PHE A 653 0.97 36.89 -7.25
C PHE A 653 0.98 37.03 -8.78
N GLN A 654 1.41 38.21 -9.26
CA GLN A 654 1.61 38.54 -10.67
C GLN A 654 2.90 37.95 -11.30
N SER A 655 3.74 37.23 -10.54
CA SER A 655 5.02 36.71 -11.03
C SER A 655 4.82 35.72 -12.18
N PRO A 656 5.61 35.80 -13.27
CA PRO A 656 5.50 34.87 -14.40
C PRO A 656 6.15 33.50 -14.12
N ASP A 657 6.96 33.37 -13.06
CA ASP A 657 7.65 32.11 -12.71
C ASP A 657 6.67 31.14 -12.02
N GLU A 658 6.45 29.97 -12.62
CA GLU A 658 5.59 28.94 -12.04
C GLU A 658 6.11 28.38 -10.71
N GLU A 659 7.43 28.27 -10.52
CA GLU A 659 7.98 27.82 -9.24
C GLU A 659 7.65 28.82 -8.13
N MET A 660 7.68 30.12 -8.47
CA MET A 660 7.27 31.19 -7.58
C MET A 660 5.76 31.10 -7.27
N LYS A 661 4.89 30.95 -8.29
CA LYS A 661 3.44 30.78 -8.07
C LYS A 661 3.11 29.56 -7.21
N LYS A 662 3.76 28.42 -7.46
CA LYS A 662 3.55 27.16 -6.74
C LYS A 662 3.96 27.29 -5.26
N ILE A 663 5.06 27.99 -4.98
CA ILE A 663 5.46 28.33 -3.60
C ILE A 663 4.49 29.35 -2.98
N VAL A 664 4.16 30.45 -3.65
CA VAL A 664 3.28 31.51 -3.15
C VAL A 664 1.90 30.97 -2.78
N LEU A 665 1.28 30.12 -3.62
CA LEU A 665 0.03 29.42 -3.30
C LEU A 665 0.17 28.54 -2.05
N LYS A 666 1.25 27.76 -1.93
CA LYS A 666 1.51 26.91 -0.77
C LYS A 666 1.68 27.73 0.52
N VAL A 667 2.38 28.87 0.46
CA VAL A 667 2.52 29.79 1.59
C VAL A 667 1.16 30.41 1.94
N VAL A 668 0.35 30.84 0.98
CA VAL A 668 -1.02 31.33 1.24
C VAL A 668 -1.87 30.26 1.93
N LYS A 669 -1.85 29.00 1.46
CA LYS A 669 -2.51 27.87 2.14
C LYS A 669 -2.08 27.75 3.61
N GLN A 670 -0.78 27.88 3.89
CA GLN A 670 -0.22 27.76 5.23
C GLN A 670 -0.55 28.94 6.15
N CYS A 671 -0.44 30.17 5.65
CA CYS A 671 -0.84 31.37 6.38
C CYS A 671 -2.33 31.30 6.75
N CYS A 672 -3.21 31.03 5.78
CA CYS A 672 -4.64 30.93 6.04
C CYS A 672 -4.99 29.79 7.00
N ALA A 673 -4.33 28.63 6.91
CA ALA A 673 -4.58 27.54 7.86
C ALA A 673 -4.25 27.88 9.33
N THR A 674 -3.42 28.90 9.58
CA THR A 674 -2.90 29.22 10.92
C THR A 674 -3.89 30.06 11.75
N ASP A 675 -4.10 29.69 13.02
CA ASP A 675 -5.17 30.26 13.87
C ASP A 675 -5.00 31.75 14.24
N GLY A 676 -3.79 32.31 14.08
CA GLY A 676 -3.55 33.75 14.26
C GLY A 676 -4.12 34.66 13.18
N VAL A 677 -4.62 34.11 12.06
CA VAL A 677 -5.05 34.92 10.90
C VAL A 677 -6.58 35.09 10.89
N GLU A 678 -7.02 36.31 11.17
CA GLU A 678 -8.43 36.70 11.21
C GLU A 678 -9.10 36.56 9.84
N ALA A 679 -10.28 35.91 9.78
CA ALA A 679 -11.04 35.75 8.54
C ALA A 679 -11.40 37.09 7.85
N HIS A 680 -11.57 38.17 8.62
CA HIS A 680 -11.80 39.53 8.09
C HIS A 680 -10.65 40.02 7.21
N TYR A 681 -9.41 39.87 7.71
CA TYR A 681 -8.20 40.25 6.99
C TYR A 681 -8.03 39.45 5.68
N ILE A 682 -8.40 38.17 5.68
CA ILE A 682 -8.39 37.33 4.46
C ILE A 682 -9.38 37.88 3.42
N ARG A 683 -10.62 38.23 3.83
CA ARG A 683 -11.68 38.73 2.93
C ARG A 683 -11.32 40.02 2.21
N GLU A 684 -10.70 40.97 2.92
CA GLU A 684 -10.38 42.30 2.40
C GLU A 684 -9.07 42.33 1.59
N GLU A 685 -7.97 41.86 2.18
CA GLU A 685 -6.62 42.06 1.62
C GLU A 685 -6.18 40.91 0.69
N ILE A 686 -6.64 39.68 0.96
CA ILE A 686 -6.13 38.47 0.27
C ILE A 686 -7.06 38.07 -0.88
N LEU A 687 -8.36 37.88 -0.63
CA LEU A 687 -9.28 37.31 -1.65
C LEU A 687 -9.32 38.11 -2.97
N PRO A 688 -9.43 39.45 -2.99
CA PRO A 688 -9.56 40.18 -4.26
C PRO A 688 -8.34 40.01 -5.16
N HIS A 689 -7.14 39.96 -4.57
CA HIS A 689 -5.90 39.71 -5.30
C HIS A 689 -5.74 38.22 -5.67
N TYR A 690 -6.16 37.30 -4.79
CA TYR A 690 -6.06 35.86 -5.01
C TYR A 690 -6.88 35.41 -6.23
N PHE A 691 -8.18 35.72 -6.26
CA PHE A 691 -9.05 35.35 -7.38
C PHE A 691 -8.57 36.01 -8.68
N LYS A 692 -8.29 37.32 -8.67
CA LYS A 692 -7.82 38.06 -9.86
C LYS A 692 -6.56 37.51 -10.52
N HIS A 693 -5.63 36.92 -9.75
CA HIS A 693 -4.32 36.49 -10.28
C HIS A 693 -4.15 34.97 -10.41
N PHE A 694 -4.93 34.16 -9.69
CA PHE A 694 -4.84 32.69 -9.74
C PHE A 694 -6.07 32.00 -10.37
N TRP A 695 -7.27 32.55 -10.23
CA TRP A 695 -8.45 32.01 -10.91
C TRP A 695 -8.49 32.53 -12.35
N ASN A 696 -7.91 31.74 -13.23
CA ASN A 696 -7.69 32.03 -14.66
C ASN A 696 -7.67 30.70 -15.42
N GLN A 697 -8.30 30.63 -16.59
CA GLN A 697 -8.37 29.40 -17.42
C GLN A 697 -7.01 28.69 -17.64
N ARG A 698 -5.90 29.46 -17.74
CA ARG A 698 -4.54 28.89 -17.89
C ARG A 698 -4.09 28.03 -16.71
N MET A 699 -4.56 28.29 -15.50
CA MET A 699 -4.18 27.54 -14.30
C MET A 699 -4.85 26.16 -14.22
N ALA A 700 -5.98 25.97 -14.90
CA ALA A 700 -6.67 24.68 -14.97
C ALA A 700 -5.99 23.68 -15.93
N LEU A 701 -5.11 24.14 -16.83
CA LEU A 701 -4.40 23.30 -17.80
C LEU A 701 -3.21 22.54 -17.19
N ASP A 702 -2.42 23.15 -16.30
CA ASP A 702 -1.40 22.42 -15.54
C ASP A 702 -2.03 21.73 -14.34
N ARG A 703 -2.13 20.39 -14.41
CA ARG A 703 -2.65 19.53 -13.33
C ARG A 703 -1.96 19.74 -11.97
N ARG A 704 -0.71 20.23 -11.93
CA ARG A 704 0.00 20.56 -10.67
C ARG A 704 -0.47 21.89 -10.09
N ASN A 705 -0.60 22.93 -10.91
CA ASN A 705 -1.20 24.21 -10.54
C ASN A 705 -2.66 24.06 -10.13
N TYR A 706 -3.47 23.39 -10.97
CA TYR A 706 -4.87 23.02 -10.70
C TYR A 706 -5.03 22.46 -9.28
N ARG A 707 -4.29 21.40 -8.93
CA ARG A 707 -4.44 20.74 -7.63
C ARG A 707 -4.03 21.65 -6.49
N GLN A 708 -2.89 22.33 -6.60
CA GLN A 708 -2.46 23.27 -5.57
C GLN A 708 -3.46 24.43 -5.41
N LEU A 709 -4.14 24.88 -6.46
CA LEU A 709 -5.14 25.96 -6.40
C LEU A 709 -6.44 25.51 -5.73
N VAL A 710 -6.97 24.34 -6.10
CA VAL A 710 -8.15 23.74 -5.46
C VAL A 710 -7.85 23.50 -3.96
N ASP A 711 -6.77 22.76 -3.67
CA ASP A 711 -6.36 22.42 -2.29
C ASP A 711 -5.96 23.68 -1.47
N THR A 712 -5.72 24.85 -2.09
CA THR A 712 -5.52 26.14 -1.38
C THR A 712 -6.84 26.86 -1.12
N THR A 713 -7.74 26.87 -2.10
CA THR A 713 -9.06 27.53 -1.99
C THR A 713 -9.93 26.84 -0.94
N GLU A 714 -9.80 25.52 -0.79
CA GLU A 714 -10.40 24.72 0.29
C GLU A 714 -10.05 25.23 1.70
N GLU A 715 -8.77 25.44 2.02
CA GLU A 715 -8.37 25.93 3.36
C GLU A 715 -8.76 27.39 3.60
N ILE A 716 -8.80 28.18 2.54
CA ILE A 716 -9.32 29.54 2.61
C ILE A 716 -10.81 29.50 2.98
N ALA A 717 -11.60 28.62 2.37
CA ALA A 717 -13.01 28.42 2.75
C ALA A 717 -13.16 27.93 4.20
N ASN A 718 -12.31 26.98 4.64
CA ASN A 718 -12.28 26.47 6.02
C ASN A 718 -12.13 27.57 7.10
N LYS A 719 -11.56 28.74 6.77
CA LYS A 719 -11.51 29.92 7.66
C LYS A 719 -12.54 31.00 7.36
N VAL A 720 -12.82 31.24 6.07
CA VAL A 720 -13.60 32.40 5.63
C VAL A 720 -15.12 32.15 5.64
N GLY A 721 -15.54 30.89 5.53
CA GLY A 721 -16.94 30.48 5.34
C GLY A 721 -17.21 30.04 3.90
N ALA A 722 -18.17 29.14 3.70
CA ALA A 722 -18.40 28.50 2.40
C ALA A 722 -18.96 29.48 1.36
N ALA A 723 -19.99 30.23 1.74
CA ALA A 723 -20.73 31.09 0.82
C ALA A 723 -19.86 32.19 0.19
N GLU A 724 -18.92 32.77 0.93
CA GLU A 724 -18.01 33.82 0.45
C GLU A 724 -17.10 33.33 -0.68
N ILE A 725 -16.68 32.05 -0.64
CA ILE A 725 -15.85 31.44 -1.67
C ILE A 725 -16.72 30.94 -2.84
N ILE A 726 -17.83 30.27 -2.53
CA ILE A 726 -18.74 29.73 -3.54
C ILE A 726 -19.35 30.86 -4.40
N THR A 727 -19.77 31.99 -3.81
CA THR A 727 -20.30 33.15 -4.54
C THR A 727 -19.30 33.71 -5.57
N ARG A 728 -17.99 33.59 -5.32
CA ARG A 728 -16.93 34.11 -6.21
C ARG A 728 -16.59 33.17 -7.37
N ILE A 729 -17.11 31.94 -7.38
CA ILE A 729 -16.80 30.92 -8.41
C ILE A 729 -18.03 30.22 -9.01
N VAL A 730 -19.25 30.43 -8.50
CA VAL A 730 -20.45 29.78 -9.06
C VAL A 730 -20.75 30.23 -10.49
N ASP A 731 -20.51 31.50 -10.84
CA ASP A 731 -20.69 31.97 -12.23
C ASP A 731 -19.65 31.33 -13.18
N ASP A 732 -18.45 30.98 -12.67
CA ASP A 732 -17.40 30.26 -13.43
C ASP A 732 -17.78 28.80 -13.75
N LEU A 733 -18.82 28.22 -13.12
CA LEU A 733 -19.42 26.95 -13.56
C LEU A 733 -20.02 27.05 -14.97
N LYS A 734 -20.24 28.27 -15.47
CA LYS A 734 -20.79 28.53 -16.81
C LYS A 734 -19.75 29.03 -17.82
N ASP A 735 -18.45 28.93 -17.52
CA ASP A 735 -17.39 29.18 -18.49
C ASP A 735 -17.42 28.14 -19.63
N GLU A 736 -17.06 28.56 -20.85
CA GLU A 736 -16.99 27.70 -22.05
C GLU A 736 -15.95 26.57 -21.93
N ASN A 737 -14.94 26.73 -21.07
CA ASN A 737 -13.83 25.79 -20.90
C ASN A 737 -14.17 24.72 -19.86
N GLU A 738 -14.53 23.53 -20.33
CA GLU A 738 -14.84 22.34 -19.52
C GLU A 738 -13.80 22.04 -18.42
N GLN A 739 -12.51 22.20 -18.72
CA GLN A 739 -11.42 21.96 -17.75
C GLN A 739 -11.37 23.05 -16.65
N TYR A 740 -11.86 24.26 -16.92
CA TYR A 740 -12.04 25.31 -15.92
C TYR A 740 -13.31 25.06 -15.08
N ARG A 741 -14.45 24.73 -15.70
CA ARG A 741 -15.68 24.28 -15.01
C ARG A 741 -15.41 23.14 -14.03
N LYS A 742 -14.57 22.18 -14.42
CA LYS A 742 -14.11 21.06 -13.60
C LYS A 742 -13.32 21.49 -12.35
N MET A 743 -12.44 22.49 -12.49
CA MET A 743 -11.66 23.05 -11.37
C MET A 743 -12.55 23.77 -10.35
N VAL A 744 -13.54 24.52 -10.85
CA VAL A 744 -14.60 25.13 -10.04
C VAL A 744 -15.38 24.05 -9.29
N MET A 745 -15.84 23.02 -9.99
CA MET A 745 -16.65 21.95 -9.42
C MET A 745 -15.91 21.10 -8.38
N GLU A 746 -14.62 20.77 -8.58
CA GLU A 746 -13.81 20.11 -7.55
C GLU A 746 -13.62 21.00 -6.30
N THR A 747 -13.56 22.32 -6.49
CA THR A 747 -13.47 23.27 -5.38
C THR A 747 -14.78 23.33 -4.60
N ILE A 748 -15.92 23.44 -5.29
CA ILE A 748 -17.26 23.42 -4.65
C ILE A 748 -17.49 22.08 -3.95
N GLU A 749 -17.10 20.95 -4.55
CA GLU A 749 -17.24 19.61 -3.97
C GLU A 749 -16.49 19.47 -2.63
N LYS A 750 -15.21 19.87 -2.56
CA LYS A 750 -14.45 19.83 -1.31
C LYS A 750 -14.98 20.82 -0.27
N VAL A 751 -15.28 22.06 -0.67
CA VAL A 751 -15.80 23.10 0.25
C VAL A 751 -17.15 22.68 0.86
N MET A 752 -18.07 22.14 0.06
CA MET A 752 -19.37 21.66 0.57
C MET A 752 -19.27 20.32 1.31
N THR A 753 -18.24 19.50 1.05
CA THR A 753 -17.95 18.31 1.87
C THR A 753 -17.47 18.70 3.27
N ASN A 754 -16.64 19.73 3.38
CA ASN A 754 -16.04 20.16 4.65
C ASN A 754 -16.97 21.06 5.50
N LEU A 755 -17.65 22.04 4.88
CA LEU A 755 -18.47 23.03 5.59
C LEU A 755 -20.00 22.76 5.48
N GLY A 756 -20.43 21.89 4.58
CA GLY A 756 -21.85 21.70 4.26
C GLY A 756 -22.46 22.88 3.50
N ALA A 757 -23.79 23.00 3.55
CA ALA A 757 -24.56 24.04 2.85
C ALA A 757 -25.33 24.98 3.81
N ALA A 758 -24.91 25.09 5.08
CA ALA A 758 -25.60 25.91 6.08
C ALA A 758 -25.46 27.43 5.80
N ASP A 759 -24.28 27.87 5.38
CA ASP A 759 -23.99 29.27 5.06
C ASP A 759 -24.61 29.76 3.74
N VAL A 760 -25.06 28.83 2.88
CA VAL A 760 -25.52 29.11 1.51
C VAL A 760 -26.93 29.69 1.55
N ASP A 761 -27.13 30.92 1.07
CA ASP A 761 -28.45 31.54 0.98
C ASP A 761 -29.27 30.98 -0.19
N ALA A 762 -30.55 31.38 -0.29
CA ALA A 762 -31.46 30.86 -1.31
C ALA A 762 -31.05 31.26 -2.75
N LYS A 763 -30.49 32.46 -2.95
CA LYS A 763 -30.06 32.90 -4.29
C LYS A 763 -28.78 32.17 -4.73
N LEU A 764 -27.83 31.99 -3.81
CA LEU A 764 -26.63 31.21 -4.10
C LEU A 764 -26.96 29.73 -4.36
N GLU A 765 -27.97 29.17 -3.67
CA GLU A 765 -28.51 27.83 -3.97
C GLU A 765 -29.08 27.74 -5.41
N GLU A 766 -29.93 28.69 -5.82
CA GLU A 766 -30.46 28.75 -7.20
C GLU A 766 -29.33 28.83 -8.24
N GLN A 767 -28.39 29.77 -8.06
CA GLN A 767 -27.25 29.95 -8.97
C GLN A 767 -26.36 28.71 -9.04
N LEU A 768 -26.13 28.03 -7.91
CA LEU A 768 -25.29 26.85 -7.80
C LEU A 768 -25.95 25.62 -8.44
N ILE A 769 -27.25 25.40 -8.23
CA ILE A 769 -27.98 24.29 -8.88
C ILE A 769 -28.03 24.49 -10.40
N ASP A 770 -28.30 25.72 -10.87
CA ASP A 770 -28.36 26.05 -12.30
C ASP A 770 -26.97 25.95 -12.97
N GLY A 771 -25.92 26.46 -12.32
CA GLY A 771 -24.52 26.30 -12.77
C GLY A 771 -24.08 24.84 -12.84
N ILE A 772 -24.45 24.02 -11.85
CA ILE A 772 -24.14 22.58 -11.83
C ILE A 772 -24.94 21.82 -12.89
N LEU A 773 -26.22 22.14 -13.11
CA LEU A 773 -27.02 21.53 -14.18
C LEU A 773 -26.43 21.83 -15.55
N TYR A 774 -26.02 23.08 -15.80
CA TYR A 774 -25.33 23.48 -17.03
C TYR A 774 -24.01 22.71 -17.23
N ALA A 775 -23.13 22.73 -16.22
CA ALA A 775 -21.86 22.00 -16.21
C ALA A 775 -22.01 20.46 -16.26
N PHE A 776 -23.21 19.92 -16.00
CA PHE A 776 -23.55 18.50 -16.13
C PHE A 776 -24.20 18.14 -17.48
N GLN A 777 -24.80 19.10 -18.18
CA GLN A 777 -25.37 18.90 -19.51
C GLN A 777 -24.30 18.99 -20.60
N GLU A 778 -23.42 19.99 -20.55
CA GLU A 778 -22.39 20.26 -21.56
C GLU A 778 -21.05 19.54 -21.32
N GLN A 779 -21.09 18.26 -20.96
CA GLN A 779 -19.88 17.46 -20.79
C GLN A 779 -19.49 16.78 -22.10
N THR A 780 -18.26 17.02 -22.56
CA THR A 780 -17.64 16.31 -23.68
C THR A 780 -16.83 15.10 -23.19
N MET A 781 -16.31 15.17 -21.97
CA MET A 781 -15.59 14.09 -21.30
C MET A 781 -16.22 13.78 -19.94
N GLU A 782 -16.28 12.49 -19.60
CA GLU A 782 -16.98 12.03 -18.40
C GLU A 782 -16.10 12.04 -17.16
N ASP A 783 -16.13 13.15 -16.46
CA ASP A 783 -15.44 13.31 -15.19
C ASP A 783 -16.25 12.81 -14.00
N ALA A 784 -15.63 11.92 -13.24
CA ALA A 784 -16.13 11.48 -11.93
C ALA A 784 -16.28 12.65 -10.94
N ILE A 785 -15.47 13.71 -11.08
CA ILE A 785 -15.50 14.94 -10.26
C ILE A 785 -16.85 15.67 -10.39
N MET A 786 -17.39 15.76 -11.60
CA MET A 786 -18.68 16.43 -11.82
C MET A 786 -19.83 15.61 -11.20
N LEU A 787 -19.74 14.29 -11.30
CA LEU A 787 -20.68 13.33 -10.71
C LEU A 787 -20.57 13.28 -9.16
N THR A 788 -19.37 13.42 -8.58
CA THR A 788 -19.23 13.55 -7.12
C THR A 788 -19.78 14.88 -6.65
N GLY A 789 -19.38 16.00 -7.27
CA GLY A 789 -19.85 17.35 -6.93
C GLY A 789 -21.38 17.45 -6.92
N PHE A 790 -22.05 16.98 -7.97
CA PHE A 790 -23.52 16.99 -8.05
C PHE A 790 -24.15 16.21 -6.90
N GLY A 791 -23.66 14.99 -6.63
CA GLY A 791 -24.15 14.15 -5.54
C GLY A 791 -23.90 14.75 -4.15
N THR A 792 -22.70 15.29 -3.93
CA THR A 792 -22.30 15.96 -2.68
C THR A 792 -23.17 17.19 -2.43
N VAL A 793 -23.37 18.03 -3.43
CA VAL A 793 -24.25 19.23 -3.38
C VAL A 793 -25.67 18.86 -2.99
N CYS A 794 -26.29 17.89 -3.67
CA CYS A 794 -27.64 17.43 -3.35
C CYS A 794 -27.73 16.87 -1.92
N THR A 795 -26.69 16.15 -1.48
CA THR A 795 -26.62 15.58 -0.12
C THR A 795 -26.47 16.67 0.94
N ALA A 796 -25.67 17.70 0.68
CA ALA A 796 -25.42 18.82 1.59
C ALA A 796 -26.61 19.79 1.70
N LEU A 797 -27.37 19.98 0.61
CA LEU A 797 -28.63 20.75 0.61
C LEU A 797 -29.79 19.98 1.26
N GLY A 798 -29.77 18.65 1.22
CA GLY A 798 -30.72 17.79 1.93
C GLY A 798 -32.17 18.03 1.48
N THR A 799 -33.02 18.51 2.38
CA THR A 799 -34.42 18.86 2.06
C THR A 799 -34.55 20.08 1.15
N ARG A 800 -33.57 21.01 1.14
CA ARG A 800 -33.65 22.26 0.36
C ARG A 800 -33.74 22.00 -1.14
N VAL A 801 -33.16 20.88 -1.61
CA VAL A 801 -33.11 20.54 -3.04
C VAL A 801 -34.48 20.13 -3.63
N GLN A 802 -35.52 19.94 -2.81
CA GLN A 802 -36.84 19.43 -3.26
C GLN A 802 -37.44 20.17 -4.47
N PRO A 803 -37.44 21.52 -4.56
CA PRO A 803 -38.02 22.24 -5.70
C PRO A 803 -37.33 21.93 -7.03
N TYR A 804 -36.04 21.58 -6.99
CA TYR A 804 -35.22 21.32 -8.18
C TYR A 804 -35.23 19.84 -8.60
N LEU A 805 -35.65 18.91 -7.72
CA LEU A 805 -35.69 17.48 -8.03
C LEU A 805 -36.42 17.14 -9.35
N PRO A 806 -37.56 17.76 -9.73
CA PRO A 806 -38.19 17.51 -11.03
C PRO A 806 -37.30 17.88 -12.23
N GLN A 807 -36.57 19.00 -12.15
CA GLN A 807 -35.65 19.47 -13.20
C GLN A 807 -34.38 18.60 -13.27
N ILE A 808 -33.86 18.19 -12.12
CA ILE A 808 -32.72 17.27 -11.99
C ILE A 808 -33.10 15.91 -12.60
N CYS A 809 -34.25 15.33 -12.21
CA CYS A 809 -34.71 14.05 -12.75
C CYS A 809 -35.08 14.13 -14.25
N GLY A 810 -35.64 15.25 -14.73
CA GLY A 810 -35.84 15.48 -16.17
C GLY A 810 -34.52 15.49 -16.95
N THR A 811 -33.49 16.16 -16.41
CA THR A 811 -32.14 16.17 -17.00
C THR A 811 -31.50 14.78 -16.99
N ILE A 812 -31.66 14.03 -15.90
CA ILE A 812 -31.18 12.64 -15.77
C ILE A 812 -31.85 11.74 -16.80
N LEU A 813 -33.17 11.80 -16.96
CA LEU A 813 -33.91 11.01 -17.95
C LEU A 813 -33.49 11.36 -19.39
N TRP A 814 -33.26 12.64 -19.68
CA TRP A 814 -32.75 13.07 -20.99
C TRP A 814 -31.34 12.52 -21.26
N ARG A 815 -30.42 12.55 -20.28
CA ARG A 815 -29.07 11.97 -20.42
C ARG A 815 -29.10 10.43 -20.46
N LEU A 816 -30.04 9.77 -19.78
CA LEU A 816 -30.25 8.32 -19.85
C LEU A 816 -30.75 7.87 -21.24
N ASN A 817 -31.43 8.75 -21.99
CA ASN A 817 -31.84 8.50 -23.37
C ASN A 817 -30.73 8.81 -24.41
N ASN A 818 -29.52 9.19 -23.99
CA ASN A 818 -28.43 9.54 -24.90
C ASN A 818 -27.86 8.31 -25.63
N LYS A 819 -27.41 8.49 -26.87
CA LYS A 819 -26.72 7.47 -27.67
C LYS A 819 -25.40 7.03 -27.02
N ALA A 820 -24.68 7.96 -26.37
CA ALA A 820 -23.45 7.66 -25.65
C ALA A 820 -23.73 6.79 -24.42
N ALA A 821 -23.37 5.51 -24.49
CA ALA A 821 -23.54 4.54 -23.40
C ALA A 821 -22.87 5.02 -22.10
N LYS A 822 -21.67 5.60 -22.21
CA LYS A 822 -20.92 6.21 -21.11
C LYS A 822 -21.76 7.31 -20.39
N VAL A 823 -22.41 8.22 -21.13
CA VAL A 823 -23.35 9.22 -20.55
C VAL A 823 -24.54 8.56 -19.83
N ARG A 824 -25.06 7.45 -20.35
CA ARG A 824 -26.11 6.66 -19.67
C ARG A 824 -25.62 6.08 -18.34
N GLN A 825 -24.36 5.63 -18.26
CA GLN A 825 -23.73 5.22 -17.00
C GLN A 825 -23.72 6.38 -16.00
N GLN A 826 -23.23 7.56 -16.40
CA GLN A 826 -23.11 8.71 -15.49
C GLN A 826 -24.48 9.17 -14.96
N ALA A 827 -25.53 9.11 -15.79
CA ALA A 827 -26.91 9.38 -15.38
C ALA A 827 -27.42 8.36 -14.33
N ALA A 828 -27.17 7.06 -14.54
CA ALA A 828 -27.54 6.02 -13.57
C ALA A 828 -26.74 6.12 -12.25
N ASP A 829 -25.42 6.38 -12.33
CA ASP A 829 -24.59 6.61 -11.14
C ASP A 829 -25.02 7.85 -10.34
N LEU A 830 -25.63 8.86 -10.99
CA LEU A 830 -26.20 10.01 -10.29
C LEU A 830 -27.50 9.66 -9.56
N ILE A 831 -28.39 8.84 -10.15
CA ILE A 831 -29.58 8.32 -9.45
C ILE A 831 -29.17 7.54 -8.19
N ALA A 832 -28.13 6.71 -8.29
CA ALA A 832 -27.63 5.93 -7.16
C ALA A 832 -27.17 6.81 -5.97
N ARG A 833 -26.66 8.01 -6.25
CA ARG A 833 -26.26 9.02 -5.23
C ARG A 833 -27.42 9.83 -4.70
N ILE A 834 -28.38 10.19 -5.56
CA ILE A 834 -29.50 11.10 -5.22
C ILE A 834 -30.68 10.38 -4.56
N ALA A 835 -30.86 9.07 -4.75
CA ALA A 835 -31.99 8.31 -4.20
C ALA A 835 -32.22 8.48 -2.67
N PRO A 836 -31.20 8.51 -1.78
CA PRO A 836 -31.40 8.80 -0.36
C PRO A 836 -31.99 10.19 -0.11
N VAL A 837 -31.57 11.19 -0.88
CA VAL A 837 -32.04 12.59 -0.77
C VAL A 837 -33.48 12.71 -1.25
N MET A 838 -33.86 12.03 -2.34
CA MET A 838 -35.25 12.01 -2.82
C MET A 838 -36.24 11.47 -1.80
N LYS A 839 -35.81 10.50 -0.97
CA LYS A 839 -36.63 9.95 0.13
C LYS A 839 -36.76 10.92 1.31
N ILE A 840 -35.70 11.66 1.63
CA ILE A 840 -35.73 12.73 2.63
C ILE A 840 -36.70 13.84 2.17
N CYS A 841 -36.73 14.15 0.87
CA CYS A 841 -37.70 15.04 0.22
C CYS A 841 -39.09 14.41 0.00
N GLN A 842 -39.32 13.16 0.41
CA GLN A 842 -40.58 12.40 0.28
C GLN A 842 -41.08 12.15 -1.16
N GLU A 843 -40.25 12.36 -2.19
CA GLU A 843 -40.60 12.21 -3.61
C GLU A 843 -40.62 10.75 -4.11
N GLU A 844 -41.39 9.90 -3.43
CA GLU A 844 -41.51 8.46 -3.74
C GLU A 844 -42.05 8.19 -5.14
N LYS A 845 -42.95 9.04 -5.65
CA LYS A 845 -43.50 8.91 -7.02
C LYS A 845 -42.41 9.08 -8.09
N LEU A 846 -41.48 10.01 -7.87
CA LEU A 846 -40.39 10.31 -8.78
C LEU A 846 -39.34 9.18 -8.75
N MET A 847 -39.03 8.64 -7.56
CA MET A 847 -38.23 7.42 -7.42
C MET A 847 -38.90 6.20 -8.09
N GLY A 848 -40.22 6.06 -7.97
CA GLY A 848 -40.98 4.98 -8.62
C GLY A 848 -40.93 5.06 -10.15
N HIS A 849 -41.05 6.27 -10.71
CA HIS A 849 -40.90 6.48 -12.15
C HIS A 849 -39.48 6.15 -12.64
N LEU A 850 -38.44 6.62 -11.94
CA LEU A 850 -37.05 6.23 -12.23
C LEU A 850 -36.85 4.71 -12.12
N GLY A 851 -37.49 4.05 -11.15
CA GLY A 851 -37.45 2.59 -10.99
C GLY A 851 -38.03 1.82 -12.19
N VAL A 852 -39.12 2.30 -12.79
CA VAL A 852 -39.70 1.73 -14.02
C VAL A 852 -38.78 1.95 -15.22
N VAL A 853 -38.27 3.18 -15.42
CA VAL A 853 -37.37 3.47 -16.55
C VAL A 853 -36.08 2.63 -16.45
N LEU A 854 -35.45 2.58 -15.27
CA LEU A 854 -34.25 1.76 -15.05
C LEU A 854 -34.52 0.25 -15.24
N TYR A 855 -35.75 -0.22 -14.99
CA TYR A 855 -36.14 -1.60 -15.25
C TYR A 855 -36.25 -1.91 -16.75
N GLU A 856 -36.76 -0.98 -17.57
CA GLU A 856 -36.77 -1.13 -19.03
C GLU A 856 -35.33 -1.24 -19.59
N TYR A 857 -34.38 -0.49 -19.01
CA TYR A 857 -32.96 -0.56 -19.35
C TYR A 857 -32.19 -1.80 -18.81
N LEU A 858 -32.84 -2.80 -18.18
CA LEU A 858 -32.18 -4.09 -17.85
C LEU A 858 -31.82 -4.94 -19.09
N GLY A 859 -32.16 -4.49 -20.31
CA GLY A 859 -31.68 -5.05 -21.58
C GLY A 859 -30.40 -4.40 -22.13
N GLU A 860 -29.78 -3.46 -21.42
CA GLU A 860 -28.60 -2.70 -21.87
C GLU A 860 -27.41 -3.61 -22.26
N GLU A 861 -26.85 -3.37 -23.45
CA GLU A 861 -25.77 -4.16 -24.05
C GLU A 861 -24.42 -3.88 -23.38
N TYR A 862 -24.20 -2.62 -22.97
CA TYR A 862 -22.94 -2.18 -22.38
C TYR A 862 -22.87 -2.54 -20.88
N PRO A 863 -21.98 -3.45 -20.45
CA PRO A 863 -22.02 -4.01 -19.10
C PRO A 863 -21.50 -3.04 -18.02
N GLU A 864 -20.78 -1.99 -18.39
CA GLU A 864 -20.46 -0.89 -17.46
C GLU A 864 -21.72 -0.09 -17.10
N VAL A 865 -22.60 0.15 -18.07
CA VAL A 865 -23.86 0.90 -17.93
C VAL A 865 -24.89 0.07 -17.18
N LEU A 866 -25.08 -1.19 -17.58
CA LEU A 866 -25.95 -2.15 -16.89
C LEU A 866 -25.55 -2.30 -15.41
N GLY A 867 -24.25 -2.32 -15.11
CA GLY A 867 -23.75 -2.34 -13.72
C GLY A 867 -24.17 -1.10 -12.89
N SER A 868 -24.25 0.08 -13.51
CA SER A 868 -24.73 1.31 -12.87
C SER A 868 -26.25 1.39 -12.76
N ILE A 869 -26.99 0.89 -13.77
CA ILE A 869 -28.45 0.75 -13.72
C ILE A 869 -28.86 -0.16 -12.54
N LEU A 870 -28.16 -1.28 -12.36
CA LEU A 870 -28.35 -2.18 -11.21
C LEU A 870 -27.98 -1.51 -9.88
N ALA A 871 -26.92 -0.69 -9.83
CA ALA A 871 -26.57 0.09 -8.65
C ALA A 871 -27.63 1.15 -8.28
N ALA A 872 -28.22 1.81 -9.29
CA ALA A 872 -29.31 2.76 -9.12
C ALA A 872 -30.60 2.09 -8.62
N LEU A 873 -30.98 0.94 -9.21
CA LEU A 873 -32.11 0.14 -8.72
C LEU A 873 -31.89 -0.36 -7.29
N LYS A 874 -30.68 -0.84 -6.97
CA LYS A 874 -30.26 -1.19 -5.60
C LYS A 874 -30.38 0.00 -4.64
N ALA A 875 -30.01 1.20 -5.05
CA ALA A 875 -30.18 2.41 -4.23
C ALA A 875 -31.67 2.72 -3.97
N ILE A 876 -32.51 2.71 -5.02
CA ILE A 876 -33.97 2.94 -4.90
C ILE A 876 -34.62 1.87 -4.01
N VAL A 877 -34.37 0.58 -4.27
CA VAL A 877 -34.93 -0.56 -3.52
C VAL A 877 -34.56 -0.53 -2.03
N ASN A 878 -33.34 -0.09 -1.71
CA ASN A 878 -32.91 0.08 -0.31
C ASN A 878 -33.70 1.18 0.45
N VAL A 879 -34.36 2.08 -0.27
CA VAL A 879 -34.82 3.39 0.23
C VAL A 879 -36.34 3.58 0.12
N ILE A 880 -36.99 3.13 -0.97
CA ILE A 880 -38.44 3.26 -1.15
C ILE A 880 -39.22 2.26 -0.27
N GLY A 881 -38.71 1.03 -0.15
CA GLY A 881 -39.34 -0.07 0.59
C GLY A 881 -40.16 -1.01 -0.31
N MET A 882 -40.14 -2.30 0.01
CA MET A 882 -40.57 -3.38 -0.91
C MET A 882 -42.04 -3.34 -1.34
N THR A 883 -42.93 -2.78 -0.53
CA THR A 883 -44.37 -2.68 -0.82
C THR A 883 -44.75 -1.56 -1.79
N ARG A 884 -43.86 -0.58 -2.01
CA ARG A 884 -44.09 0.60 -2.87
C ARG A 884 -43.16 0.67 -4.09
N MET A 885 -42.39 -0.38 -4.33
CA MET A 885 -41.49 -0.45 -5.48
C MET A 885 -42.28 -0.62 -6.79
N THR A 886 -41.97 0.21 -7.78
CA THR A 886 -42.38 0.04 -9.19
C THR A 886 -41.11 -0.08 -10.03
N PRO A 887 -40.88 -1.20 -10.75
CA PRO A 887 -41.74 -2.38 -10.93
C PRO A 887 -41.90 -3.24 -9.66
N PRO A 888 -42.92 -4.10 -9.59
CA PRO A 888 -43.04 -5.11 -8.53
C PRO A 888 -41.85 -6.07 -8.50
N ILE A 889 -41.47 -6.52 -7.29
CA ILE A 889 -40.36 -7.45 -7.06
C ILE A 889 -40.55 -8.79 -7.79
N LYS A 890 -41.81 -9.20 -7.95
CA LYS A 890 -42.22 -10.42 -8.66
C LYS A 890 -41.80 -10.44 -10.13
N ASP A 891 -41.71 -9.27 -10.75
CA ASP A 891 -41.33 -9.11 -12.16
C ASP A 891 -39.84 -8.77 -12.28
N LEU A 892 -39.32 -7.95 -11.33
CA LEU A 892 -37.92 -7.56 -11.27
C LEU A 892 -36.97 -8.75 -11.08
N LEU A 893 -37.22 -9.63 -10.09
CA LEU A 893 -36.25 -10.68 -9.74
C LEU A 893 -36.07 -11.75 -10.85
N PRO A 894 -37.11 -12.28 -11.52
CA PRO A 894 -36.93 -13.17 -12.66
C PRO A 894 -36.19 -12.53 -13.86
N ARG A 895 -36.17 -11.19 -13.95
CA ARG A 895 -35.35 -10.45 -14.93
C ARG A 895 -33.88 -10.32 -14.50
N LEU A 896 -33.58 -10.39 -13.20
CA LEU A 896 -32.22 -10.41 -12.64
C LEU A 896 -31.55 -11.79 -12.76
N THR A 897 -32.29 -12.90 -12.62
CA THR A 897 -31.70 -14.26 -12.63
C THR A 897 -30.83 -14.55 -13.87
N PRO A 898 -31.21 -14.17 -15.11
CA PRO A 898 -30.32 -14.30 -16.27
C PRO A 898 -29.09 -13.39 -16.24
N ILE A 899 -29.21 -12.20 -15.64
CA ILE A 899 -28.15 -11.18 -15.58
C ILE A 899 -27.00 -11.62 -14.66
N LEU A 900 -27.25 -12.51 -13.68
CA LEU A 900 -26.21 -13.18 -12.89
C LEU A 900 -25.17 -13.92 -13.75
N LYS A 901 -25.53 -14.39 -14.96
CA LYS A 901 -24.59 -15.06 -15.88
C LYS A 901 -23.71 -14.10 -16.69
N ASN A 902 -23.90 -12.78 -16.58
CA ASN A 902 -23.02 -11.82 -17.21
C ASN A 902 -21.61 -11.95 -16.63
N ARG A 903 -20.57 -12.00 -17.48
CA ARG A 903 -19.18 -12.19 -17.06
C ARG A 903 -18.52 -10.94 -16.46
N HIS A 904 -19.14 -9.77 -16.63
CA HIS A 904 -18.56 -8.49 -16.22
C HIS A 904 -18.70 -8.23 -14.72
N GLU A 905 -17.58 -7.96 -14.04
CA GLU A 905 -17.53 -7.87 -12.58
C GLU A 905 -18.51 -6.84 -11.99
N LYS A 906 -18.63 -5.65 -12.61
CA LYS A 906 -19.52 -4.57 -12.15
C LYS A 906 -21.01 -4.96 -12.25
N VAL A 907 -21.36 -5.85 -13.18
CA VAL A 907 -22.73 -6.39 -13.32
C VAL A 907 -22.97 -7.45 -12.26
N GLN A 908 -22.07 -8.41 -12.10
CA GLN A 908 -22.17 -9.47 -11.09
C GLN A 908 -22.31 -8.86 -9.68
N GLU A 909 -21.40 -7.98 -9.28
CA GLU A 909 -21.37 -7.40 -7.94
C GLU A 909 -22.67 -6.65 -7.59
N ASN A 910 -23.19 -5.81 -8.49
CA ASN A 910 -24.43 -5.07 -8.25
C ASN A 910 -25.70 -5.92 -8.40
N CYS A 911 -25.71 -6.92 -9.30
CA CYS A 911 -26.83 -7.85 -9.45
C CYS A 911 -26.98 -8.74 -8.19
N ILE A 912 -25.88 -9.33 -7.72
CA ILE A 912 -25.86 -10.16 -6.51
C ILE A 912 -26.29 -9.34 -5.29
N ASP A 913 -25.75 -8.13 -5.09
CA ASP A 913 -26.15 -7.27 -3.99
C ASP A 913 -27.65 -6.90 -4.06
N LEU A 914 -28.19 -6.61 -5.26
CA LEU A 914 -29.61 -6.32 -5.44
C LEU A 914 -30.48 -7.54 -5.09
N VAL A 915 -30.12 -8.73 -5.57
CA VAL A 915 -30.78 -10.00 -5.23
C VAL A 915 -30.70 -10.27 -3.71
N GLY A 916 -29.57 -10.02 -3.07
CA GLY A 916 -29.40 -10.14 -1.61
C GLY A 916 -30.29 -9.16 -0.81
N ARG A 917 -30.45 -7.92 -1.28
CA ARG A 917 -31.39 -6.96 -0.67
C ARG A 917 -32.86 -7.35 -0.86
N ILE A 918 -33.20 -8.02 -1.97
CA ILE A 918 -34.53 -8.60 -2.19
C ILE A 918 -34.75 -9.80 -1.26
N ALA A 919 -33.76 -10.67 -1.08
CA ALA A 919 -33.85 -11.83 -0.19
C ALA A 919 -34.03 -11.43 1.29
N ASP A 920 -33.28 -10.43 1.78
CA ASP A 920 -33.35 -9.95 3.16
C ASP A 920 -34.68 -9.27 3.52
N ARG A 921 -35.29 -8.51 2.58
CA ARG A 921 -36.43 -7.61 2.86
C ARG A 921 -37.73 -7.95 2.12
N GLY A 922 -37.72 -8.91 1.20
CA GLY A 922 -38.81 -9.17 0.25
C GLY A 922 -38.91 -10.63 -0.19
N SER A 923 -38.35 -11.55 0.60
CA SER A 923 -38.41 -13.01 0.40
C SER A 923 -39.82 -13.52 0.09
N GLU A 924 -40.81 -13.08 0.86
CA GLU A 924 -42.23 -13.45 0.77
C GLU A 924 -42.85 -13.25 -0.63
N TYR A 925 -42.34 -12.31 -1.42
CA TYR A 925 -42.88 -12.01 -2.75
C TYR A 925 -42.46 -13.03 -3.81
N VAL A 926 -41.46 -13.87 -3.55
CA VAL A 926 -40.81 -14.73 -4.56
C VAL A 926 -40.85 -16.20 -4.12
N SER A 927 -41.22 -17.09 -5.04
CA SER A 927 -41.35 -18.52 -4.74
C SER A 927 -39.99 -19.18 -4.45
N ALA A 928 -39.96 -20.12 -3.50
CA ALA A 928 -38.78 -20.92 -3.14
C ALA A 928 -38.07 -21.57 -4.35
N ARG A 929 -38.82 -21.92 -5.42
CA ARG A 929 -38.24 -22.50 -6.64
C ARG A 929 -37.31 -21.55 -7.39
N GLU A 930 -37.64 -20.26 -7.47
CA GLU A 930 -36.76 -19.27 -8.11
C GLU A 930 -35.60 -18.89 -7.19
N TRP A 931 -35.81 -18.89 -5.86
CA TRP A 931 -34.72 -18.77 -4.90
C TRP A 931 -33.70 -19.92 -4.99
N MET A 932 -34.15 -21.18 -5.12
CA MET A 932 -33.25 -22.32 -5.37
C MET A 932 -32.54 -22.24 -6.70
N ARG A 933 -33.20 -21.75 -7.76
CA ARG A 933 -32.55 -21.47 -9.05
C ARG A 933 -31.41 -20.45 -8.87
N ILE A 934 -31.66 -19.35 -8.17
CA ILE A 934 -30.64 -18.35 -7.82
C ILE A 934 -29.49 -18.97 -7.02
N CYS A 935 -29.75 -19.88 -6.07
CA CYS A 935 -28.67 -20.60 -5.37
C CYS A 935 -27.73 -21.37 -6.31
N PHE A 936 -28.25 -22.04 -7.35
CA PHE A 936 -27.40 -22.71 -8.33
C PHE A 936 -26.57 -21.72 -9.17
N GLU A 937 -27.13 -20.59 -9.58
CA GLU A 937 -26.39 -19.55 -10.33
C GLU A 937 -25.32 -18.86 -9.45
N LEU A 938 -25.63 -18.61 -8.17
CA LEU A 938 -24.67 -18.06 -7.20
C LEU A 938 -23.53 -19.02 -6.86
N LEU A 939 -23.75 -20.33 -6.95
CA LEU A 939 -22.74 -21.36 -6.70
C LEU A 939 -21.61 -21.29 -7.75
N GLU A 940 -21.93 -21.04 -9.02
CA GLU A 940 -20.92 -20.76 -10.04
C GLU A 940 -20.18 -19.45 -9.75
N LEU A 941 -20.87 -18.42 -9.27
CA LEU A 941 -20.28 -17.11 -8.95
C LEU A 941 -19.30 -17.14 -7.76
N LEU A 942 -19.29 -18.21 -6.95
CA LEU A 942 -18.21 -18.47 -5.97
C LEU A 942 -16.83 -18.69 -6.64
N LYS A 943 -16.77 -18.97 -7.94
CA LYS A 943 -15.52 -19.04 -8.73
C LYS A 943 -14.92 -17.66 -9.06
N ALA A 944 -15.68 -16.57 -8.99
CA ALA A 944 -15.25 -15.26 -9.46
C ALA A 944 -13.92 -14.80 -8.81
N HIS A 945 -13.00 -14.23 -9.58
CA HIS A 945 -11.67 -13.85 -9.08
C HIS A 945 -11.71 -12.69 -8.07
N LYS A 946 -12.64 -11.74 -8.23
CA LYS A 946 -12.86 -10.63 -7.29
C LYS A 946 -13.36 -11.11 -5.92
N LYS A 947 -12.67 -10.72 -4.84
CA LYS A 947 -13.09 -11.01 -3.45
C LYS A 947 -14.47 -10.43 -3.12
N ALA A 948 -14.82 -9.26 -3.68
CA ALA A 948 -16.09 -8.60 -3.42
C ALA A 948 -17.29 -9.40 -3.94
N ILE A 949 -17.24 -9.89 -5.18
CA ILE A 949 -18.29 -10.74 -5.78
C ILE A 949 -18.51 -12.01 -4.94
N ARG A 950 -17.41 -12.69 -4.54
CA ARG A 950 -17.51 -13.88 -3.68
C ARG A 950 -18.14 -13.56 -2.32
N ARG A 951 -17.81 -12.42 -1.70
CA ARG A 951 -18.43 -11.98 -0.43
C ARG A 951 -19.92 -11.68 -0.62
N ALA A 952 -20.30 -10.95 -1.67
CA ALA A 952 -21.70 -10.64 -1.98
C ALA A 952 -22.52 -11.92 -2.21
N ALA A 953 -21.97 -12.91 -2.93
CA ALA A 953 -22.61 -14.19 -3.17
C ALA A 953 -22.82 -14.98 -1.87
N VAL A 954 -21.79 -15.09 -1.03
CA VAL A 954 -21.86 -15.80 0.26
C VAL A 954 -22.83 -15.13 1.25
N ASN A 955 -22.85 -13.79 1.33
CA ASN A 955 -23.87 -13.05 2.09
C ASN A 955 -25.29 -13.37 1.56
N THR A 956 -25.45 -13.41 0.23
CA THR A 956 -26.75 -13.67 -0.42
C THR A 956 -27.22 -15.11 -0.19
N PHE A 957 -26.32 -16.09 -0.13
CA PHE A 957 -26.65 -17.45 0.33
C PHE A 957 -27.25 -17.45 1.74
N GLY A 958 -26.70 -16.68 2.68
CA GLY A 958 -27.25 -16.54 4.04
C GLY A 958 -28.67 -15.96 4.04
N TYR A 959 -28.92 -14.89 3.28
CA TYR A 959 -30.27 -14.32 3.15
C TYR A 959 -31.27 -15.28 2.49
N ILE A 960 -30.85 -16.06 1.49
CA ILE A 960 -31.73 -17.03 0.82
C ILE A 960 -31.99 -18.25 1.72
N ALA A 961 -31.00 -18.75 2.46
CA ALA A 961 -31.21 -19.83 3.43
C ALA A 961 -32.17 -19.43 4.56
N LYS A 962 -32.11 -18.16 5.01
CA LYS A 962 -33.09 -17.56 5.93
C LYS A 962 -34.50 -17.44 5.30
N ALA A 963 -34.61 -17.35 3.97
CA ALA A 963 -35.88 -17.19 3.25
C ALA A 963 -36.58 -18.52 2.91
N ILE A 964 -35.85 -19.57 2.54
CA ILE A 964 -36.42 -20.90 2.21
C ILE A 964 -36.38 -21.86 3.41
N GLY A 965 -35.29 -21.80 4.17
CA GLY A 965 -34.83 -22.86 5.08
C GLY A 965 -33.46 -23.42 4.64
N PRO A 966 -32.63 -23.90 5.58
CA PRO A 966 -31.24 -24.26 5.29
C PRO A 966 -31.06 -25.56 4.51
N HIS A 967 -31.96 -26.54 4.64
CA HIS A 967 -31.71 -27.92 4.18
C HIS A 967 -31.53 -28.04 2.66
N ASP A 968 -32.37 -27.39 1.86
CA ASP A 968 -32.29 -27.44 0.39
C ASP A 968 -31.02 -26.75 -0.12
N VAL A 969 -30.69 -25.58 0.46
CA VAL A 969 -29.45 -24.85 0.15
C VAL A 969 -28.22 -25.68 0.52
N LEU A 970 -28.22 -26.26 1.72
CA LEU A 970 -27.11 -27.07 2.23
C LEU A 970 -26.84 -28.30 1.35
N ALA A 971 -27.88 -28.97 0.85
CA ALA A 971 -27.72 -30.10 -0.07
C ALA A 971 -26.99 -29.72 -1.38
N THR A 972 -27.19 -28.49 -1.90
CA THR A 972 -26.43 -28.01 -3.07
C THR A 972 -24.97 -27.70 -2.73
N LEU A 973 -24.72 -27.09 -1.57
CA LEU A 973 -23.37 -26.76 -1.11
C LEU A 973 -22.53 -28.01 -0.79
N LEU A 974 -23.08 -28.99 -0.07
CA LEU A 974 -22.35 -30.21 0.30
C LEU A 974 -21.91 -31.01 -0.94
N ASN A 975 -22.74 -31.08 -1.98
CA ASN A 975 -22.34 -31.70 -3.26
C ASN A 975 -21.18 -30.98 -3.94
N ASN A 976 -21.05 -29.65 -3.78
CA ASN A 976 -19.93 -28.87 -4.32
C ASN A 976 -18.60 -29.10 -3.57
N LEU A 977 -18.61 -29.71 -2.37
CA LEU A 977 -17.39 -30.09 -1.64
C LEU A 977 -16.61 -31.22 -2.33
N LYS A 978 -17.22 -31.95 -3.27
CA LYS A 978 -16.61 -33.00 -4.10
C LYS A 978 -15.85 -32.45 -5.31
N VAL A 979 -15.92 -31.14 -5.57
CA VAL A 979 -15.21 -30.50 -6.69
C VAL A 979 -13.72 -30.35 -6.39
N GLN A 980 -12.86 -30.88 -7.27
CA GLN A 980 -11.40 -30.88 -7.08
C GLN A 980 -10.80 -29.48 -6.83
N GLU A 981 -11.33 -28.46 -7.51
CA GLU A 981 -10.85 -27.07 -7.45
C GLU A 981 -10.91 -26.47 -6.02
N ARG A 982 -9.74 -26.18 -5.45
CA ARG A 982 -9.60 -25.71 -4.06
C ARG A 982 -10.38 -24.43 -3.76
N GLN A 983 -10.46 -23.49 -4.72
CA GLN A 983 -11.16 -22.22 -4.50
C GLN A 983 -12.66 -22.43 -4.25
N ASN A 984 -13.30 -23.29 -5.03
CA ASN A 984 -14.75 -23.56 -4.92
C ASN A 984 -15.06 -24.22 -3.58
N ARG A 985 -14.26 -25.22 -3.19
CA ARG A 985 -14.39 -25.87 -1.88
C ARG A 985 -14.26 -24.86 -0.75
N VAL A 986 -13.25 -23.99 -0.76
CA VAL A 986 -13.09 -22.95 0.26
C VAL A 986 -14.31 -21.99 0.29
N CYS A 987 -14.77 -21.49 -0.85
CA CYS A 987 -15.90 -20.56 -0.87
C CYS A 987 -17.22 -21.23 -0.48
N THR A 988 -17.39 -22.52 -0.80
CA THR A 988 -18.49 -23.37 -0.35
C THR A 988 -18.44 -23.57 1.18
N THR A 989 -17.26 -23.80 1.76
CA THR A 989 -17.13 -23.95 3.22
C THR A 989 -17.45 -22.67 3.98
N VAL A 990 -17.16 -21.49 3.41
CA VAL A 990 -17.60 -20.20 3.97
C VAL A 990 -19.11 -19.99 3.78
N ALA A 991 -19.68 -20.39 2.64
CA ALA A 991 -21.13 -20.35 2.41
C ALA A 991 -21.91 -21.22 3.42
N ILE A 992 -21.43 -22.45 3.68
CA ILE A 992 -22.01 -23.33 4.70
C ILE A 992 -21.93 -22.69 6.10
N ALA A 993 -20.81 -22.03 6.42
CA ALA A 993 -20.63 -21.36 7.70
C ALA A 993 -21.59 -20.16 7.90
N ILE A 994 -21.80 -19.33 6.87
CA ILE A 994 -22.81 -18.25 6.95
C ILE A 994 -24.24 -18.82 7.00
N VAL A 995 -24.53 -19.94 6.34
CA VAL A 995 -25.84 -20.62 6.50
C VAL A 995 -26.03 -21.15 7.92
N ALA A 996 -24.97 -21.63 8.58
CA ALA A 996 -25.01 -22.03 9.99
C ALA A 996 -25.16 -20.84 10.95
N GLU A 997 -24.60 -19.67 10.62
CA GLU A 997 -24.82 -18.40 11.32
C GLU A 997 -26.30 -17.97 11.20
N THR A 998 -26.84 -17.87 9.98
CA THR A 998 -28.19 -17.32 9.75
C THR A 998 -29.33 -18.28 10.12
N CYS A 999 -29.09 -19.60 10.09
CA CYS A 999 -30.12 -20.62 10.35
C CYS A 999 -29.84 -21.47 11.60
N SER A 1000 -28.89 -21.04 12.46
CA SER A 1000 -28.36 -21.74 13.63
C SER A 1000 -27.64 -23.07 13.34
N PRO A 1001 -26.50 -23.38 14.02
CA PRO A 1001 -25.67 -24.54 13.68
C PRO A 1001 -26.36 -25.90 13.80
N PHE A 1002 -27.37 -26.05 14.66
CA PHE A 1002 -28.07 -27.33 14.84
C PHE A 1002 -28.69 -27.89 13.55
N THR A 1003 -29.01 -27.04 12.57
CA THR A 1003 -29.56 -27.45 11.27
C THR A 1003 -28.50 -27.94 10.28
N VAL A 1004 -27.26 -27.45 10.42
CA VAL A 1004 -26.15 -27.65 9.47
C VAL A 1004 -25.16 -28.70 9.97
N LEU A 1005 -24.84 -28.68 11.27
CA LEU A 1005 -23.81 -29.49 11.87
C LEU A 1005 -24.04 -31.00 11.71
N PRO A 1006 -25.24 -31.58 11.93
CA PRO A 1006 -25.45 -33.02 11.76
C PRO A 1006 -25.20 -33.51 10.32
N ALA A 1007 -25.49 -32.66 9.32
CA ALA A 1007 -25.25 -32.97 7.92
C ALA A 1007 -23.76 -32.85 7.55
N LEU A 1008 -23.05 -31.85 8.07
CA LEU A 1008 -21.58 -31.75 7.96
C LEU A 1008 -20.89 -32.98 8.58
N MET A 1009 -21.28 -33.37 9.80
CA MET A 1009 -20.75 -34.55 10.48
C MET A 1009 -21.04 -35.85 9.72
N ASN A 1010 -22.14 -35.91 8.96
CA ASN A 1010 -22.44 -37.06 8.11
C ASN A 1010 -21.58 -37.10 6.83
N GLU A 1011 -21.36 -35.97 6.14
CA GLU A 1011 -20.45 -35.94 4.98
C GLU A 1011 -18.99 -36.18 5.35
N TYR A 1012 -18.56 -35.90 6.60
CA TYR A 1012 -17.21 -36.28 7.08
C TYR A 1012 -16.96 -37.81 7.08
N ARG A 1013 -18.03 -38.62 7.13
CA ARG A 1013 -17.96 -40.08 7.03
C ARG A 1013 -17.71 -40.59 5.61
N VAL A 1014 -17.77 -39.72 4.61
CA VAL A 1014 -17.40 -40.07 3.23
C VAL A 1014 -15.88 -40.21 3.16
N PRO A 1015 -15.32 -41.35 2.69
CA PRO A 1015 -13.88 -41.61 2.70
C PRO A 1015 -13.08 -40.81 1.65
N GLU A 1016 -13.61 -39.66 1.18
CA GLU A 1016 -12.89 -38.76 0.30
C GLU A 1016 -12.18 -37.68 1.11
N LEU A 1017 -10.85 -37.80 1.19
CA LEU A 1017 -9.94 -36.87 1.87
C LEU A 1017 -10.16 -35.39 1.49
N ASN A 1018 -10.71 -35.11 0.29
CA ASN A 1018 -11.10 -33.77 -0.18
C ASN A 1018 -12.33 -33.19 0.51
N VAL A 1019 -13.32 -34.03 0.80
CA VAL A 1019 -14.61 -33.69 1.43
C VAL A 1019 -14.41 -33.56 2.94
N GLN A 1020 -13.63 -34.45 3.56
CA GLN A 1020 -13.22 -34.35 4.97
C GLN A 1020 -12.43 -33.06 5.23
N ASN A 1021 -11.44 -32.76 4.37
CA ASN A 1021 -10.76 -31.46 4.31
C ASN A 1021 -11.71 -30.27 4.11
N GLY A 1022 -12.87 -30.48 3.48
CA GLY A 1022 -13.92 -29.48 3.28
C GLY A 1022 -14.69 -29.26 4.58
N VAL A 1023 -15.26 -30.33 5.15
CA VAL A 1023 -16.03 -30.28 6.41
C VAL A 1023 -15.20 -29.65 7.53
N LEU A 1024 -13.93 -30.03 7.72
CA LEU A 1024 -13.07 -29.43 8.74
C LEU A 1024 -12.88 -27.91 8.56
N LYS A 1025 -12.84 -27.41 7.31
CA LYS A 1025 -12.80 -25.97 7.04
C LYS A 1025 -14.16 -25.29 7.26
N ALA A 1026 -15.25 -25.96 6.92
CA ALA A 1026 -16.60 -25.46 7.20
C ALA A 1026 -16.81 -25.34 8.73
N LEU A 1027 -16.37 -26.33 9.51
CA LEU A 1027 -16.37 -26.27 10.98
C LEU A 1027 -15.48 -25.13 11.51
N SER A 1028 -14.25 -24.98 10.98
CA SER A 1028 -13.36 -23.89 11.39
C SER A 1028 -13.96 -22.50 11.15
N PHE A 1029 -14.54 -22.25 9.97
CA PHE A 1029 -15.22 -20.99 9.68
C PHE A 1029 -16.52 -20.85 10.49
N MET A 1030 -17.29 -21.93 10.68
CA MET A 1030 -18.52 -21.90 11.47
C MET A 1030 -18.22 -21.47 12.91
N PHE A 1031 -17.23 -22.05 13.57
CA PHE A 1031 -16.82 -21.63 14.91
C PHE A 1031 -16.27 -20.20 14.95
N GLU A 1032 -15.63 -19.72 13.88
CA GLU A 1032 -15.22 -18.31 13.75
C GLU A 1032 -16.43 -17.35 13.67
N TYR A 1033 -17.46 -17.68 12.88
CA TYR A 1033 -18.64 -16.82 12.70
C TYR A 1033 -19.62 -16.85 13.88
N ILE A 1034 -19.84 -18.00 14.52
CA ILE A 1034 -20.86 -18.13 15.58
C ILE A 1034 -20.36 -17.74 16.99
N GLY A 1035 -19.04 -17.59 17.18
CA GLY A 1035 -18.44 -17.19 18.44
C GLY A 1035 -18.94 -17.97 19.65
N GLU A 1036 -19.66 -17.29 20.55
CA GLU A 1036 -20.16 -17.83 21.82
C GLU A 1036 -21.16 -18.98 21.68
N MET A 1037 -21.86 -19.13 20.54
CA MET A 1037 -22.78 -20.26 20.35
C MET A 1037 -22.06 -21.60 20.27
N SER A 1038 -20.74 -21.60 20.06
CA SER A 1038 -19.89 -22.80 19.99
C SER A 1038 -19.99 -23.69 21.25
N LYS A 1039 -20.31 -23.12 22.41
CA LYS A 1039 -20.40 -23.82 23.71
C LYS A 1039 -21.42 -24.95 23.72
N ASP A 1040 -22.53 -24.78 22.98
CA ASP A 1040 -23.62 -25.76 22.93
C ASP A 1040 -23.31 -26.94 21.99
N TYR A 1041 -22.24 -26.82 21.17
CA TYR A 1041 -21.88 -27.81 20.14
C TYR A 1041 -20.53 -28.49 20.37
N ILE A 1042 -19.67 -27.99 21.26
CA ILE A 1042 -18.31 -28.52 21.50
C ILE A 1042 -18.29 -30.03 21.75
N TYR A 1043 -19.15 -30.55 22.62
CA TYR A 1043 -19.24 -31.98 22.94
C TYR A 1043 -19.71 -32.84 21.75
N ALA A 1044 -20.51 -32.28 20.83
CA ALA A 1044 -20.94 -33.00 19.63
C ALA A 1044 -19.81 -33.11 18.60
N VAL A 1045 -18.92 -32.11 18.53
CA VAL A 1045 -17.85 -32.04 17.51
C VAL A 1045 -16.52 -32.61 18.00
N ALA A 1046 -16.30 -32.71 19.31
CA ALA A 1046 -15.13 -33.34 19.93
C ALA A 1046 -14.69 -34.67 19.26
N PRO A 1047 -15.54 -35.71 19.12
CA PRO A 1047 -15.12 -36.98 18.52
C PRO A 1047 -14.74 -36.90 17.04
N LEU A 1048 -15.21 -35.89 16.30
CA LEU A 1048 -14.79 -35.63 14.91
C LEU A 1048 -13.41 -34.96 14.88
N LEU A 1049 -13.14 -34.07 15.83
CA LEU A 1049 -11.84 -33.39 15.96
C LEU A 1049 -10.76 -34.33 16.52
N GLU A 1050 -11.10 -35.29 17.39
CA GLU A 1050 -10.18 -36.34 17.84
C GLU A 1050 -9.64 -37.16 16.66
N ASP A 1051 -10.52 -37.67 15.81
CA ASP A 1051 -10.19 -38.40 14.58
C ASP A 1051 -9.30 -37.55 13.64
N ALA A 1052 -9.73 -36.32 13.35
CA ALA A 1052 -8.99 -35.40 12.49
C ALA A 1052 -7.63 -34.92 13.05
N LEU A 1053 -7.41 -34.98 14.37
CA LEU A 1053 -6.13 -34.71 15.02
C LEU A 1053 -5.22 -35.94 15.10
N MET A 1054 -5.77 -37.16 15.04
CA MET A 1054 -5.00 -38.41 14.94
C MET A 1054 -4.62 -38.78 13.51
N GLU A 1055 -5.37 -38.32 12.51
CA GLU A 1055 -5.15 -38.63 11.09
C GLU A 1055 -3.71 -38.34 10.64
N ARG A 1056 -3.14 -39.23 9.82
CA ARG A 1056 -1.76 -39.19 9.33
C ARG A 1056 -1.47 -37.98 8.45
N ASP A 1057 -2.45 -37.49 7.69
CA ASP A 1057 -2.31 -36.28 6.87
C ASP A 1057 -2.04 -35.01 7.70
N LEU A 1058 -0.94 -34.32 7.36
CA LEU A 1058 -0.57 -33.03 7.94
C LEU A 1058 -1.63 -31.95 7.71
N VAL A 1059 -2.37 -32.00 6.59
CA VAL A 1059 -3.37 -30.99 6.24
C VAL A 1059 -4.64 -31.17 7.09
N HIS A 1060 -5.06 -32.41 7.37
CA HIS A 1060 -6.12 -32.71 8.33
C HIS A 1060 -5.79 -32.15 9.72
N ARG A 1061 -4.66 -32.54 10.31
CA ARG A 1061 -4.25 -32.03 11.63
C ARG A 1061 -4.12 -30.50 11.66
N GLN A 1062 -3.61 -29.89 10.58
CA GLN A 1062 -3.51 -28.42 10.47
C GLN A 1062 -4.89 -27.73 10.56
N ILE A 1063 -5.92 -28.26 9.91
CA ILE A 1063 -7.25 -27.65 9.88
C ILE A 1063 -8.03 -27.98 11.16
N ALA A 1064 -7.87 -29.19 11.70
CA ALA A 1064 -8.46 -29.55 12.98
C ALA A 1064 -7.93 -28.66 14.11
N MET A 1065 -6.62 -28.36 14.14
CA MET A 1065 -6.05 -27.37 15.06
C MET A 1065 -6.59 -25.95 14.83
N ASP A 1066 -6.89 -25.57 13.59
CA ASP A 1066 -7.52 -24.29 13.24
C ASP A 1066 -8.95 -24.21 13.84
N ALA A 1067 -9.77 -25.23 13.62
CA ALA A 1067 -11.12 -25.32 14.16
C ALA A 1067 -11.12 -25.35 15.70
N VAL A 1068 -10.19 -26.07 16.32
CA VAL A 1068 -10.00 -26.10 17.79
C VAL A 1068 -9.58 -24.72 18.31
N ALA A 1069 -8.75 -23.96 17.59
CA ALA A 1069 -8.37 -22.60 17.99
C ALA A 1069 -9.57 -21.64 17.99
N HIS A 1070 -10.34 -21.60 16.90
CA HIS A 1070 -11.54 -20.76 16.82
C HIS A 1070 -12.62 -21.18 17.84
N MET A 1071 -12.85 -22.48 18.03
CA MET A 1071 -13.78 -23.00 19.03
C MET A 1071 -13.34 -22.67 20.46
N ALA A 1072 -12.05 -22.78 20.79
CA ALA A 1072 -11.53 -22.38 22.10
C ALA A 1072 -11.79 -20.88 22.35
N LEU A 1073 -11.43 -20.01 21.39
CA LEU A 1073 -11.64 -18.57 21.48
C LEU A 1073 -13.11 -18.20 21.68
N GLY A 1074 -14.04 -18.86 20.96
CA GLY A 1074 -15.49 -18.65 21.11
C GLY A 1074 -16.08 -19.14 22.43
N VAL A 1075 -15.50 -20.19 23.04
CA VAL A 1075 -16.01 -20.82 24.28
C VAL A 1075 -15.30 -20.31 25.55
N CYS A 1076 -14.37 -19.35 25.42
CA CYS A 1076 -13.64 -18.74 26.53
C CYS A 1076 -14.59 -18.15 27.60
N GLY A 1077 -14.54 -18.68 28.82
CA GLY A 1077 -15.35 -18.23 29.96
C GLY A 1077 -16.76 -18.85 30.07
N PHE A 1078 -17.12 -19.81 29.20
CA PHE A 1078 -18.44 -20.47 29.23
C PHE A 1078 -18.49 -21.83 29.95
N GLY A 1079 -17.41 -22.28 30.61
CA GLY A 1079 -17.42 -23.48 31.45
C GLY A 1079 -17.31 -24.81 30.68
N CYS A 1080 -16.45 -24.87 29.65
CA CYS A 1080 -16.17 -26.09 28.87
C CYS A 1080 -14.67 -26.43 28.86
N GLU A 1081 -13.98 -26.15 29.97
CA GLU A 1081 -12.54 -26.35 30.13
C GLU A 1081 -12.15 -27.84 30.08
N ASP A 1082 -13.08 -28.75 30.38
CA ASP A 1082 -12.90 -30.20 30.32
C ASP A 1082 -12.73 -30.70 28.87
N ALA A 1083 -13.65 -30.34 27.98
CA ALA A 1083 -13.60 -30.67 26.55
C ALA A 1083 -12.40 -30.01 25.87
N LEU A 1084 -12.02 -28.79 26.29
CA LEU A 1084 -10.85 -28.09 25.79
C LEU A 1084 -9.52 -28.70 26.31
N VAL A 1085 -9.45 -29.15 27.57
CA VAL A 1085 -8.30 -29.94 28.08
C VAL A 1085 -8.17 -31.28 27.33
N HIS A 1086 -9.30 -31.95 27.05
CA HIS A 1086 -9.32 -33.18 26.27
C HIS A 1086 -8.73 -32.95 24.87
N LEU A 1087 -9.25 -31.96 24.13
CA LEU A 1087 -8.73 -31.61 22.80
C LEU A 1087 -7.26 -31.14 22.83
N LEU A 1088 -6.82 -30.43 23.88
CA LEU A 1088 -5.42 -30.04 24.05
C LEU A 1088 -4.48 -31.26 24.08
N ASN A 1089 -4.91 -32.41 24.62
CA ASN A 1089 -4.10 -33.63 24.62
C ASN A 1089 -3.82 -34.18 23.21
N TYR A 1090 -4.74 -33.96 22.26
CA TYR A 1090 -4.59 -34.37 20.85
C TYR A 1090 -3.86 -33.30 20.03
N VAL A 1091 -3.97 -32.02 20.40
CA VAL A 1091 -3.19 -30.93 19.81
C VAL A 1091 -1.71 -31.00 20.20
N TRP A 1092 -1.40 -31.23 21.48
CA TRP A 1092 -0.03 -31.10 22.04
C TRP A 1092 1.07 -31.90 21.32
N PRO A 1093 0.87 -33.16 20.87
CA PRO A 1093 1.88 -33.93 20.13
C PRO A 1093 2.41 -33.25 18.86
N ASN A 1094 1.63 -32.36 18.25
CA ASN A 1094 2.00 -31.63 17.03
C ASN A 1094 3.09 -30.55 17.26
N ILE A 1095 3.53 -30.33 18.50
CA ILE A 1095 4.60 -29.37 18.86
C ILE A 1095 5.95 -29.64 18.15
N PHE A 1096 6.20 -30.88 17.74
CA PHE A 1096 7.44 -31.29 17.06
C PHE A 1096 7.36 -31.24 15.53
N GLU A 1097 6.24 -30.78 14.97
CA GLU A 1097 6.09 -30.63 13.52
C GLU A 1097 7.05 -29.60 12.93
N THR A 1098 7.48 -29.83 11.68
CA THR A 1098 8.47 -28.98 11.00
C THR A 1098 7.86 -28.11 9.89
N SER A 1099 6.63 -28.40 9.47
CA SER A 1099 5.91 -27.60 8.48
C SER A 1099 5.50 -26.25 9.06
N PRO A 1100 5.92 -25.09 8.48
CA PRO A 1100 5.61 -23.78 9.04
C PRO A 1100 4.11 -23.50 9.23
N HIS A 1101 3.26 -24.02 8.34
CA HIS A 1101 1.80 -23.85 8.43
C HIS A 1101 1.20 -24.66 9.60
N VAL A 1102 1.70 -25.88 9.83
CA VAL A 1102 1.26 -26.75 10.93
C VAL A 1102 1.72 -26.14 12.27
N VAL A 1103 2.98 -25.71 12.35
CA VAL A 1103 3.54 -25.01 13.53
C VAL A 1103 2.78 -23.72 13.84
N GLN A 1104 2.36 -22.96 12.82
CA GLN A 1104 1.58 -21.74 13.02
C GLN A 1104 0.17 -22.05 13.58
N ARG A 1105 -0.53 -23.06 13.06
CA ARG A 1105 -1.86 -23.46 13.58
C ARG A 1105 -1.79 -24.13 14.95
N PHE A 1106 -0.74 -24.91 15.22
CA PHE A 1106 -0.45 -25.44 16.56
C PHE A 1106 -0.30 -24.31 17.60
N ILE A 1107 0.47 -23.27 17.27
CA ILE A 1107 0.66 -22.11 18.15
C ILE A 1107 -0.65 -21.34 18.35
N PHE A 1108 -1.44 -21.15 17.28
CA PHE A 1108 -2.74 -20.50 17.36
C PHE A 1108 -3.74 -21.28 18.24
N ALA A 1109 -3.76 -22.61 18.14
CA ALA A 1109 -4.53 -23.47 19.03
C ALA A 1109 -4.06 -23.37 20.49
N CYS A 1110 -2.75 -23.34 20.75
CA CYS A 1110 -2.20 -23.10 22.09
C CYS A 1110 -2.57 -21.72 22.65
N GLU A 1111 -2.75 -20.72 21.80
CA GLU A 1111 -3.15 -19.37 22.20
C GLU A 1111 -4.67 -19.26 22.49
N GLY A 1112 -5.53 -19.90 21.70
CA GLY A 1112 -6.94 -20.07 22.06
C GLY A 1112 -7.08 -20.82 23.40
N MET A 1113 -6.35 -21.93 23.55
CA MET A 1113 -6.32 -22.71 24.79
C MET A 1113 -5.76 -21.92 26.00
N ARG A 1114 -4.78 -21.02 25.80
CA ARG A 1114 -4.27 -20.12 26.87
C ARG A 1114 -5.37 -19.26 27.46
N LEU A 1115 -6.25 -18.72 26.63
CA LEU A 1115 -7.34 -17.86 27.07
C LEU A 1115 -8.43 -18.68 27.77
N SER A 1116 -8.85 -19.79 27.16
CA SER A 1116 -10.00 -20.58 27.63
C SER A 1116 -9.69 -21.48 28.82
N LEU A 1117 -8.49 -22.06 28.91
CA LEU A 1117 -8.05 -22.92 30.03
C LEU A 1117 -7.24 -22.17 31.10
N GLY A 1118 -7.00 -20.88 30.86
CA GLY A 1118 -6.05 -20.07 31.61
C GLY A 1118 -4.57 -20.42 31.35
N PRO A 1119 -3.64 -19.50 31.64
CA PRO A 1119 -2.22 -19.70 31.40
C PRO A 1119 -1.61 -20.82 32.25
N MET A 1120 -2.22 -21.16 33.39
CA MET A 1120 -1.75 -22.21 34.30
C MET A 1120 -1.69 -23.59 33.62
N ARG A 1121 -2.75 -23.97 32.89
CA ARG A 1121 -2.81 -25.29 32.23
C ARG A 1121 -1.80 -25.39 31.09
N VAL A 1122 -1.71 -24.38 30.24
CA VAL A 1122 -0.72 -24.35 29.15
C VAL A 1122 0.72 -24.33 29.70
N LEU A 1123 0.97 -23.63 30.82
CA LEU A 1123 2.28 -23.67 31.48
C LEU A 1123 2.64 -25.08 31.96
N GLN A 1124 1.72 -25.82 32.60
CA GLN A 1124 1.98 -27.17 33.11
C GLN A 1124 2.45 -28.15 32.01
N TYR A 1125 1.88 -28.05 30.81
CA TYR A 1125 2.30 -28.86 29.66
C TYR A 1125 3.67 -28.37 29.14
N CYS A 1126 3.93 -27.06 29.16
CA CYS A 1126 5.18 -26.46 28.69
C CYS A 1126 6.39 -26.72 29.62
N LEU A 1127 6.22 -26.75 30.94
CA LEU A 1127 7.32 -26.90 31.91
C LEU A 1127 8.23 -28.10 31.64
N GLN A 1128 7.67 -29.19 31.12
CA GLN A 1128 8.40 -30.44 30.83
C GLN A 1128 9.50 -30.29 29.78
N GLY A 1129 9.30 -29.40 28.79
CA GLY A 1129 10.22 -29.27 27.65
C GLY A 1129 11.22 -28.11 27.74
N LEU A 1130 10.98 -27.11 28.61
CA LEU A 1130 11.80 -25.88 28.67
C LEU A 1130 13.27 -26.13 28.98
N PHE A 1131 13.56 -27.00 29.95
CA PHE A 1131 14.93 -27.36 30.34
C PHE A 1131 15.34 -28.77 29.88
N HIS A 1132 14.56 -29.41 29.01
CA HIS A 1132 14.82 -30.76 28.51
C HIS A 1132 16.21 -30.87 27.85
N PRO A 1133 17.01 -31.94 28.05
CA PRO A 1133 18.40 -32.01 27.56
C PRO A 1133 18.56 -31.84 26.04
N ALA A 1134 17.63 -32.36 25.24
CA ALA A 1134 17.68 -32.23 23.79
C ALA A 1134 17.27 -30.83 23.31
N ARG A 1135 18.18 -30.11 22.63
CA ARG A 1135 17.95 -28.78 22.05
C ARG A 1135 16.71 -28.72 21.15
N LYS A 1136 16.47 -29.77 20.33
CA LYS A 1136 15.30 -29.90 19.46
C LYS A 1136 13.96 -29.90 20.20
N VAL A 1137 13.94 -30.23 21.50
CA VAL A 1137 12.73 -30.15 22.34
C VAL A 1137 12.61 -28.76 22.97
N ARG A 1138 13.73 -28.18 23.44
CA ARG A 1138 13.73 -26.83 24.02
C ARG A 1138 13.22 -25.78 23.04
N GLU A 1139 13.70 -25.78 21.79
CA GLU A 1139 13.40 -24.70 20.83
C GLU A 1139 11.89 -24.50 20.55
N PRO A 1140 11.08 -25.55 20.27
CA PRO A 1140 9.62 -25.42 20.19
C PRO A 1140 8.95 -25.01 21.51
N TYR A 1141 9.39 -25.57 22.65
CA TYR A 1141 8.77 -25.30 23.95
C TYR A 1141 9.01 -23.86 24.43
N TRP A 1142 10.22 -23.32 24.24
CA TRP A 1142 10.50 -21.90 24.49
C TRP A 1142 9.69 -20.99 23.57
N LYS A 1143 9.38 -21.41 22.33
CA LYS A 1143 8.50 -20.63 21.44
C LYS A 1143 7.06 -20.56 21.98
N VAL A 1144 6.53 -21.64 22.53
CA VAL A 1144 5.20 -21.65 23.20
C VAL A 1144 5.23 -20.80 24.47
N TYR A 1145 6.26 -20.96 25.31
CA TYR A 1145 6.42 -20.18 26.54
C TYR A 1145 6.57 -18.67 26.28
N ASN A 1146 7.31 -18.26 25.25
CA ASN A 1146 7.45 -16.85 24.91
C ASN A 1146 6.09 -16.21 24.57
N ASN A 1147 5.25 -16.91 23.81
CA ASN A 1147 3.89 -16.43 23.50
C ASN A 1147 2.99 -16.41 24.75
N LEU A 1148 3.10 -17.43 25.62
CA LEU A 1148 2.39 -17.50 26.89
C LEU A 1148 2.78 -16.35 27.84
N TYR A 1149 4.08 -16.02 27.90
CA TYR A 1149 4.65 -14.93 28.67
C TYR A 1149 4.19 -13.56 28.14
N ILE A 1150 4.25 -13.34 26.82
CA ILE A 1150 3.74 -12.13 26.18
C ILE A 1150 2.23 -11.96 26.45
N GLY A 1151 1.46 -13.05 26.41
CA GLY A 1151 0.00 -13.02 26.58
C GLY A 1151 -0.50 -12.85 28.02
N ASN A 1152 0.23 -13.31 29.03
CA ASN A 1152 -0.23 -13.36 30.43
C ASN A 1152 0.90 -13.25 31.49
N GLN A 1153 1.92 -12.40 31.30
CA GLN A 1153 3.07 -12.28 32.22
C GLN A 1153 2.70 -12.26 33.72
N ASP A 1154 1.70 -11.46 34.10
CA ASP A 1154 1.34 -11.26 35.51
C ASP A 1154 0.61 -12.49 36.11
N ALA A 1155 -0.35 -13.06 35.38
CA ALA A 1155 -1.05 -14.28 35.81
C ALA A 1155 -0.10 -15.50 35.93
N LEU A 1156 1.01 -15.53 35.19
CA LEU A 1156 2.04 -16.57 35.35
C LEU A 1156 2.75 -16.50 36.71
N VAL A 1157 2.76 -15.36 37.41
CA VAL A 1157 3.42 -15.21 38.73
C VAL A 1157 2.88 -16.21 39.74
N ALA A 1158 1.57 -16.49 39.72
CA ALA A 1158 0.90 -17.50 40.53
C ALA A 1158 1.08 -18.94 40.01
N CYS A 1159 1.45 -19.10 38.73
CA CYS A 1159 1.52 -20.40 38.06
C CYS A 1159 2.93 -21.04 38.08
N TYR A 1160 4.00 -20.27 38.25
CA TYR A 1160 5.37 -20.81 38.24
C TYR A 1160 5.59 -21.84 39.37
N PRO A 1161 6.22 -22.99 39.08
CA PRO A 1161 6.50 -24.01 40.08
C PRO A 1161 7.47 -23.50 41.15
N ARG A 1162 7.37 -24.03 42.37
CA ARG A 1162 8.38 -23.82 43.42
C ARG A 1162 9.67 -24.54 43.00
N ILE A 1163 10.72 -23.77 42.74
CA ILE A 1163 12.07 -24.29 42.52
C ILE A 1163 12.78 -24.24 43.87
N ASN A 1164 13.37 -25.36 44.29
CA ASN A 1164 14.11 -25.44 45.55
C ASN A 1164 15.46 -24.74 45.44
N ASP A 1165 16.00 -24.41 46.61
CA ASP A 1165 17.20 -23.60 46.76
C ASP A 1165 18.49 -24.41 46.60
N ASN A 1166 19.50 -23.80 45.99
CA ASN A 1166 20.84 -24.35 45.78
C ASN A 1166 21.85 -23.72 46.75
N THR A 1167 23.06 -24.28 46.84
CA THR A 1167 24.14 -23.80 47.73
C THR A 1167 24.73 -22.43 47.36
N THR A 1168 24.40 -21.89 46.19
CA THR A 1168 24.94 -20.61 45.68
C THR A 1168 23.87 -19.56 45.41
N ASN A 1169 22.68 -20.01 44.99
CA ASN A 1169 21.57 -19.23 44.49
C ASN A 1169 20.28 -19.82 45.06
N SER A 1170 19.23 -19.03 45.15
CA SER A 1170 17.93 -19.53 45.60
C SER A 1170 16.77 -18.83 44.91
N TYR A 1171 15.66 -19.56 44.89
CA TYR A 1171 14.63 -19.48 43.88
C TYR A 1171 13.22 -19.60 44.50
N ILE A 1172 13.12 -19.95 45.78
CA ILE A 1172 11.88 -19.88 46.56
C ILE A 1172 11.50 -18.40 46.80
N ARG A 1173 10.20 -18.13 46.71
CA ARG A 1173 9.57 -16.83 46.97
C ARG A 1173 8.80 -16.91 48.30
N HIS A 1174 9.49 -16.64 49.41
CA HIS A 1174 9.02 -16.96 50.77
C HIS A 1174 7.81 -16.14 51.20
N GLU A 1175 7.60 -14.94 50.66
CA GLU A 1175 6.36 -14.22 50.94
C GLU A 1175 5.13 -14.94 50.36
N LEU A 1176 5.26 -15.81 49.34
CA LEU A 1176 4.16 -16.68 48.91
C LEU A 1176 3.74 -17.66 50.03
N ASP A 1177 4.69 -18.05 50.87
CA ASP A 1177 4.50 -18.93 52.03
C ASP A 1177 4.00 -18.18 53.28
N TYR A 1178 3.87 -16.85 53.22
CA TYR A 1178 3.31 -16.09 54.34
C TYR A 1178 1.82 -16.42 54.49
N MET A 1179 1.51 -16.96 55.66
CA MET A 1179 0.16 -17.15 56.20
C MET A 1179 0.02 -16.16 57.36
N LEU A 1180 -0.89 -15.21 57.23
CA LEU A 1180 -1.16 -14.13 58.20
C LEU A 1180 -2.44 -14.41 59.00
#